data_AF-A0A850M578-F1
#
_entry.id   AF-A0A850M578-F1
#
_cell.length_a   1.000
_cell.length_b   1.000
_cell.length_c   1.000
_cell.angle_alpha   90.00
_cell.angle_beta   90.00
_cell.angle_gamma   90.00
#
_symmetry.space_group_name_H-M   'P 1'
#
loop_
_entity.id
_entity.type
_entity.pdbx_description
1 polymer ?
#
loop_
_entity_poly.entity_id
_entity_poly.type
_entity_poly.pdbx_seq_one_letter_code
_entity_poly.pdbx_strand_id
1 'polypeptide(L)'
;MKKVWKFILIMFMILLFSMPFCNIARPEESKPLKISNYELITKTDSPFNISKNMDFEMYKSQGNGSANNPYILENYVINVDGLGMHGILIRNTNAHFILRNCTVIGSDSGYGGIRLENVTNGNITNNTVKSNNVGIWLYQASNNTLTANNADFNGKGVGTGFGIYLDESDKNTLTANTANNNSWCGIILAWSEFNTLIANTANNNQYHGIIVDWGCLNTTLTDNTGNHNGLWGMGSGIVVYWSAYTTLTNNTANENYDNGFAIIQSDWNQLTNCTAKGNRLNGIHLDFGCRYQILIGNTATNNSNGIFLDDQCLYNTLTNNTVNENNRGIYLYQWSNWNTITGNTANANTLDGIFLNYQCIGNKLTNNTANNNVRGIYLYRYSDSNTLTSNTANNNTDQGIYLYDDCDSNTLTDNTANNNTLAGIHLDDLCDNNNVITNLITFNGAYGIDVSGNSNYFYRNLIWLNDPDQINDTGSGNTWVENLVNDSGDFDGDELVNGDEVYWGTSPFLNDTDNDSLNDSAELFIYHTSAINPDTDGDGLNDSAELFIYPTNATNPDTDGDGLNDGAEILTYFTNATNPDTDGDGMLDGWEVVNGLNATNSSDASDDLEPDGLTNLAEYNNGTNPTNPDTDGDGLNDSAEVFIYPTNATNPDTDSDGLTDGAEILTHGTNATNPDTDDDGLNDSAELFIYLTNATNPDTDGDGLNDSVEILTYFTSAINPDTDNDGATDGNEINVHETDPLDFDTDDDGMRDGWEIDYSLNPKWAGDNVLDTDMDGLTNILELYLGTFPNDSDSDADLIPDGWELNNALDPINTSDAQDDFDGDNLINLEEYNLGTDPNDADTDDDLLPDKWEVDNSLSPLNNMDAFIDIDADGLTTIQEYFLQTDFLDYDSDNDGHSDGDEVAAGTNPLDANDFPSPPTSEPEELSLAISLLIAGIALAAAIVVQGFLRRSRPAAAPPKPSKELPAVQKK
;
A
#
# COMPACT_ATOMS: atom_id res chain seq x y z
N MET A 1 -21.21 -53.35 23.98
CA MET A 1 -20.67 -52.11 23.38
C MET A 1 -19.14 -52.05 23.47
N LYS A 2 -18.43 -52.86 22.68
CA LYS A 2 -16.95 -52.86 22.55
C LYS A 2 -16.51 -52.95 21.08
N LYS A 3 -17.27 -52.33 20.17
CA LYS A 3 -16.97 -52.25 18.72
C LYS A 3 -17.40 -50.94 18.05
N VAL A 4 -17.39 -49.82 18.79
CA VAL A 4 -17.64 -48.48 18.20
C VAL A 4 -16.50 -47.48 18.49
N TRP A 5 -15.51 -47.85 19.31
CA TRP A 5 -14.37 -47.00 19.69
C TRP A 5 -13.16 -47.08 18.73
N LYS A 6 -13.37 -47.41 17.45
CA LYS A 6 -12.30 -47.43 16.44
C LYS A 6 -12.63 -46.68 15.15
N PHE A 7 -13.73 -45.93 15.12
CA PHE A 7 -14.09 -45.03 14.02
C PHE A 7 -14.18 -43.56 14.41
N ILE A 8 -13.93 -43.20 15.67
CA ILE A 8 -13.82 -41.81 16.16
C ILE A 8 -12.39 -41.57 16.66
N LEU A 9 -11.40 -41.86 15.81
CA LEU A 9 -9.98 -41.53 16.06
C LEU A 9 -9.27 -41.06 14.76
N ILE A 10 -10.03 -40.54 13.80
CA ILE A 10 -9.52 -39.85 12.61
C ILE A 10 -10.15 -38.45 12.45
N MET A 11 -11.14 -38.05 13.25
CA MET A 11 -11.77 -36.72 13.18
C MET A 11 -11.60 -35.84 14.44
N PHE A 12 -10.68 -36.18 15.35
CA PHE A 12 -10.44 -35.39 16.58
C PHE A 12 -8.94 -35.31 16.89
N MET A 13 -8.17 -34.69 16.00
CA MET A 13 -6.77 -34.37 16.25
C MET A 13 -6.40 -32.92 15.92
N ILE A 14 -7.32 -31.97 16.08
CA ILE A 14 -6.99 -30.54 16.12
C ILE A 14 -7.95 -29.87 17.11
N LEU A 15 -7.51 -29.70 18.36
CA LEU A 15 -7.80 -28.56 19.27
C LEU A 15 -7.47 -28.93 20.73
N LEU A 16 -6.55 -28.14 21.29
CA LEU A 16 -6.42 -27.76 22.70
C LEU A 16 -5.89 -28.81 23.72
N PHE A 17 -4.61 -28.68 24.05
CA PHE A 17 -4.15 -28.75 25.44
C PHE A 17 -3.11 -27.66 25.73
N SER A 18 -3.35 -26.94 26.81
CA SER A 18 -2.62 -25.79 27.34
C SER A 18 -1.60 -26.18 28.43
N MET A 19 -0.36 -25.68 28.24
CA MET A 19 0.61 -25.09 29.21
C MET A 19 1.13 -25.95 30.40
N PRO A 20 2.27 -25.62 31.11
CA PRO A 20 2.99 -24.32 31.20
C PRO A 20 4.55 -24.33 31.35
N PHE A 21 5.10 -23.08 31.32
CA PHE A 21 6.37 -22.54 31.84
C PHE A 21 7.67 -22.51 30.99
N CYS A 22 8.01 -21.27 30.62
CA CYS A 22 9.31 -20.59 30.71
C CYS A 22 10.40 -20.87 29.64
N ASN A 23 10.40 -20.05 28.58
CA ASN A 23 11.49 -19.09 28.29
C ASN A 23 11.04 -18.18 27.13
N ILE A 24 11.01 -16.88 27.39
CA ILE A 24 10.70 -15.86 26.38
C ILE A 24 11.91 -15.78 25.43
N ALA A 25 11.80 -16.42 24.27
CA ALA A 25 12.55 -16.03 23.09
C ALA A 25 11.75 -14.93 22.38
N ARG A 26 12.45 -13.87 21.97
CA ARG A 26 11.94 -12.75 21.16
C ARG A 26 11.21 -13.29 19.92
N PRO A 27 10.15 -12.63 19.42
CA PRO A 27 9.69 -12.90 18.07
C PRO A 27 10.83 -12.52 17.11
N GLU A 28 11.20 -13.43 16.22
CA GLU A 28 12.08 -13.13 15.10
C GLU A 28 11.44 -12.01 14.28
N GLU A 29 12.22 -10.94 14.08
CA GLU A 29 11.96 -9.92 13.08
C GLU A 29 11.69 -10.62 11.75
N SER A 30 10.56 -10.27 11.11
CA SER A 30 10.37 -10.56 9.69
C SER A 30 11.57 -9.99 8.94
N LYS A 31 12.44 -10.86 8.42
CA LYS A 31 13.46 -10.44 7.47
C LYS A 31 12.73 -9.77 6.29
N PRO A 32 13.08 -8.54 5.92
CA PRO A 32 12.53 -7.94 4.72
C PRO A 32 12.89 -8.83 3.53
N LEU A 33 11.93 -9.03 2.63
CA LEU A 33 12.18 -9.52 1.28
C LEU A 33 13.32 -8.68 0.69
N LYS A 34 14.43 -9.33 0.34
CA LYS A 34 15.45 -8.73 -0.52
C LYS A 34 14.82 -8.65 -1.92
N ILE A 35 14.17 -7.53 -2.18
CA ILE A 35 13.98 -7.04 -3.54
C ILE A 35 15.39 -6.63 -3.99
N SER A 36 15.90 -7.24 -5.06
CA SER A 36 17.16 -6.84 -5.69
C SER A 36 17.06 -5.37 -6.10
N ASN A 37 18.17 -4.66 -5.92
CA ASN A 37 18.25 -3.21 -6.03
C ASN A 37 17.93 -2.74 -7.47
N TYR A 38 16.67 -2.40 -7.76
CA TYR A 38 16.47 -1.15 -8.48
C TYR A 38 17.01 -0.06 -7.56
N GLU A 39 18.13 0.56 -7.93
CA GLU A 39 18.42 1.91 -7.45
C GLU A 39 17.31 2.84 -8.00
N LEU A 40 16.14 2.81 -7.34
CA LEU A 40 15.29 3.97 -7.22
C LEU A 40 16.22 5.07 -6.77
N ILE A 41 16.53 6.01 -7.66
CA ILE A 41 17.33 7.18 -7.36
C ILE A 41 16.57 7.94 -6.26
N THR A 42 16.83 7.61 -5.00
CA THR A 42 16.26 8.29 -3.84
C THR A 42 16.84 9.68 -3.85
N LYS A 43 16.04 10.68 -4.19
CA LYS A 43 16.45 12.07 -4.10
C LYS A 43 16.46 12.44 -2.62
N THR A 44 17.64 12.46 -2.02
CA THR A 44 17.85 13.10 -0.72
C THR A 44 17.90 14.61 -0.94
N ASP A 45 16.98 15.35 -0.34
CA ASP A 45 16.89 16.80 -0.50
C ASP A 45 16.79 17.52 0.84
N SER A 46 17.12 18.81 0.83
CA SER A 46 16.83 19.74 1.92
C SER A 46 15.31 19.85 2.14
N PRO A 47 14.86 20.20 3.35
CA PRO A 47 13.43 20.40 3.62
C PRO A 47 12.76 21.34 2.63
N PHE A 48 11.55 20.96 2.21
CA PHE A 48 10.77 21.73 1.26
C PHE A 48 10.03 22.86 1.95
N ASN A 49 10.11 24.05 1.36
CA ASN A 49 9.33 25.21 1.77
C ASN A 49 8.73 25.87 0.53
N ILE A 50 7.48 25.50 0.23
CA ILE A 50 6.69 26.01 -0.88
C ILE A 50 5.73 27.04 -0.30
N SER A 51 6.05 28.32 -0.49
CA SER A 51 5.31 29.44 0.09
C SER A 51 4.32 30.12 -0.86
N LYS A 52 4.41 29.79 -2.16
CA LYS A 52 3.60 30.31 -3.28
C LYS A 52 3.75 29.40 -4.50
N ASN A 53 2.84 29.50 -5.47
CA ASN A 53 2.81 28.61 -6.64
C ASN A 53 4.14 28.53 -7.43
N MET A 54 4.86 29.65 -7.58
CA MET A 54 6.14 29.65 -8.30
C MET A 54 7.23 28.83 -7.61
N ASP A 55 7.10 28.55 -6.31
CA ASP A 55 8.11 27.78 -5.58
C ASP A 55 8.07 26.29 -5.98
N PHE A 56 6.97 25.77 -6.56
CA PHE A 56 6.91 24.40 -7.08
C PHE A 56 7.90 24.18 -8.23
N GLU A 57 8.03 25.14 -9.15
CA GLU A 57 8.97 25.07 -10.28
C GLU A 57 10.44 24.98 -9.82
N MET A 58 10.75 25.46 -8.61
CA MET A 58 12.10 25.40 -8.05
C MET A 58 12.54 23.98 -7.65
N TYR A 59 11.59 23.06 -7.43
CA TYR A 59 11.84 21.66 -7.06
C TYR A 59 11.72 20.69 -8.25
N LYS A 60 11.82 21.20 -9.50
CA LYS A 60 11.68 20.43 -10.75
C LYS A 60 10.38 19.61 -10.80
N SER A 61 9.31 20.10 -10.18
CA SER A 61 8.02 19.42 -10.25
C SER A 61 7.51 19.40 -11.69
N GLN A 62 7.10 18.23 -12.18
CA GLN A 62 6.34 18.15 -13.43
C GLN A 62 4.96 18.79 -13.22
N GLY A 63 4.37 19.33 -14.29
CA GLY A 63 3.04 19.92 -14.31
C GLY A 63 2.95 21.43 -14.10
N ASN A 64 1.73 21.98 -14.15
CA ASN A 64 1.48 23.43 -14.13
C ASN A 64 0.51 23.88 -13.01
N GLY A 65 0.13 22.97 -12.11
CA GLY A 65 -0.72 23.26 -10.98
C GLY A 65 -2.23 23.37 -11.29
N SER A 66 -2.64 23.00 -12.51
CA SER A 66 -4.07 22.86 -12.86
C SER A 66 -4.60 21.47 -12.52
N ALA A 67 -5.92 21.30 -12.41
CA ALA A 67 -6.53 20.01 -12.10
C ALA A 67 -6.11 18.88 -13.07
N ASN A 68 -5.97 19.20 -14.36
CA ASN A 68 -5.59 18.24 -15.41
C ASN A 68 -4.08 18.03 -15.51
N ASN A 69 -3.27 18.88 -14.86
CA ASN A 69 -1.82 18.82 -14.90
C ASN A 69 -1.23 19.36 -13.58
N PRO A 70 -1.43 18.64 -12.47
CA PRO A 70 -1.03 19.08 -11.14
C PRO A 70 0.50 19.11 -11.01
N TYR A 71 1.01 19.90 -10.06
CA TYR A 71 2.43 19.79 -9.70
C TYR A 71 2.74 18.44 -9.05
N ILE A 72 3.83 17.77 -9.44
CA ILE A 72 4.20 16.45 -8.89
C ILE A 72 5.47 16.56 -8.05
N LEU A 73 5.38 16.11 -6.79
CA LEU A 73 6.49 15.93 -5.85
C LEU A 73 6.52 14.45 -5.45
N GLU A 74 7.57 13.72 -5.84
CA GLU A 74 7.61 12.27 -5.63
C GLU A 74 9.00 11.70 -5.32
N ASN A 75 9.01 10.56 -4.62
CA ASN A 75 10.20 9.74 -4.34
C ASN A 75 11.33 10.47 -3.57
N TYR A 76 10.97 11.44 -2.72
CA TYR A 76 11.94 12.16 -1.89
C TYR A 76 12.14 11.51 -0.53
N VAL A 77 13.38 11.51 -0.04
CA VAL A 77 13.71 11.17 1.36
C VAL A 77 14.22 12.41 2.06
N ILE A 78 13.45 12.90 3.03
CA ILE A 78 13.71 14.15 3.75
C ILE A 78 13.94 13.84 5.22
N ASN A 79 15.12 14.16 5.72
CA ASN A 79 15.48 14.03 7.14
C ASN A 79 15.81 15.40 7.73
N VAL A 80 15.03 15.82 8.73
CA VAL A 80 15.17 17.12 9.39
C VAL A 80 15.45 17.03 10.88
N ASP A 81 16.02 15.90 11.33
CA ASP A 81 16.36 15.69 12.74
C ASP A 81 17.29 16.77 13.30
N GLY A 82 16.88 17.39 14.41
CA GLY A 82 17.65 18.43 15.10
C GLY A 82 17.71 19.77 14.38
N LEU A 83 16.96 19.97 13.30
CA LEU A 83 16.97 21.19 12.51
C LEU A 83 15.93 22.24 12.97
N GLY A 84 14.97 21.87 13.82
CA GLY A 84 13.93 22.79 14.29
C GLY A 84 13.04 23.34 13.16
N MET A 85 12.61 22.47 12.24
CA MET A 85 11.78 22.86 11.10
C MET A 85 10.86 21.72 10.62
N HIS A 86 9.88 22.08 9.78
CA HIS A 86 9.05 21.12 9.05
C HIS A 86 9.88 20.36 8.01
N GLY A 87 9.52 19.11 7.73
CA GLY A 87 10.13 18.35 6.63
C GLY A 87 9.68 18.88 5.27
N ILE A 88 8.38 18.85 5.02
CA ILE A 88 7.73 19.44 3.85
C ILE A 88 6.71 20.47 4.34
N LEU A 89 6.90 21.73 4.01
CA LEU A 89 5.94 22.81 4.25
C LEU A 89 5.39 23.31 2.91
N ILE A 90 4.08 23.18 2.72
CA ILE A 90 3.35 23.78 1.60
C ILE A 90 2.31 24.72 2.18
N ARG A 91 2.29 25.97 1.72
CA ARG A 91 1.38 26.98 2.27
C ARG A 91 0.89 27.99 1.25
N ASN A 92 -0.27 28.58 1.53
CA ASN A 92 -0.88 29.67 0.78
C ASN A 92 -1.03 29.38 -0.72
N THR A 93 -1.50 28.18 -1.06
CA THR A 93 -1.70 27.76 -2.45
C THR A 93 -3.05 27.09 -2.66
N ASN A 94 -3.61 27.30 -3.84
CA ASN A 94 -4.78 26.60 -4.35
C ASN A 94 -4.49 25.83 -5.64
N ALA A 95 -3.20 25.74 -6.02
CA ALA A 95 -2.77 24.93 -7.14
C ALA A 95 -3.02 23.46 -6.82
N HIS A 96 -3.38 22.67 -7.84
CA HIS A 96 -3.46 21.23 -7.71
C HIS A 96 -2.03 20.66 -7.65
N PHE A 97 -1.76 19.80 -6.68
CA PHE A 97 -0.49 19.11 -6.58
C PHE A 97 -0.65 17.69 -6.05
N ILE A 98 0.28 16.82 -6.41
CA ILE A 98 0.42 15.44 -5.94
C ILE A 98 1.73 15.37 -5.17
N LEU A 99 1.65 14.95 -3.91
CA LEU A 99 2.80 14.58 -3.08
C LEU A 99 2.75 13.08 -2.83
N ARG A 100 3.68 12.31 -3.42
CA ARG A 100 3.62 10.84 -3.36
C ARG A 100 4.93 10.11 -3.11
N ASN A 101 4.86 8.94 -2.47
CA ASN A 101 6.01 8.05 -2.26
C ASN A 101 7.19 8.74 -1.55
N CYS A 102 6.96 9.81 -0.79
CA CYS A 102 8.00 10.49 -0.06
C CYS A 102 8.15 9.90 1.35
N THR A 103 9.38 9.86 1.85
CA THR A 103 9.70 9.51 3.24
C THR A 103 10.17 10.75 3.99
N VAL A 104 9.48 11.14 5.06
CA VAL A 104 9.80 12.34 5.85
C VAL A 104 10.03 11.98 7.32
N ILE A 105 11.21 12.33 7.83
CA ILE A 105 11.69 11.91 9.15
C ILE A 105 12.26 13.08 9.94
N GLY A 106 11.96 13.08 11.23
CA GLY A 106 12.81 13.74 12.21
C GLY A 106 12.40 15.14 12.65
N SER A 107 11.28 15.70 12.19
CA SER A 107 10.85 17.05 12.62
C SER A 107 10.75 17.17 14.14
N ASP A 108 11.37 18.21 14.68
CA ASP A 108 11.43 18.49 16.13
C ASP A 108 10.08 18.97 16.70
N SER A 109 10.03 19.10 18.03
CA SER A 109 8.87 19.60 18.77
C SER A 109 8.30 20.89 18.16
N GLY A 110 7.00 20.90 17.89
CA GLY A 110 6.28 22.01 17.27
C GLY A 110 6.22 21.97 15.74
N TYR A 111 6.86 21.00 15.08
CA TYR A 111 6.90 20.89 13.63
C TYR A 111 6.27 19.58 13.13
N GLY A 112 5.44 19.68 12.09
CA GLY A 112 4.96 18.53 11.32
C GLY A 112 5.99 18.02 10.31
N GLY A 113 6.01 16.71 10.07
CA GLY A 113 6.77 16.10 8.98
C GLY A 113 6.28 16.64 7.64
N ILE A 114 4.99 16.46 7.34
CA ILE A 114 4.31 17.15 6.23
C ILE A 114 3.36 18.18 6.84
N ARG A 115 3.48 19.43 6.43
CA ARG A 115 2.71 20.57 6.91
C ARG A 115 2.02 21.27 5.75
N LEU A 116 0.69 21.28 5.78
CA LEU A 116 -0.15 22.08 4.87
C LEU A 116 -0.77 23.23 5.66
N GLU A 117 -0.57 24.46 5.20
CA GLU A 117 -1.07 25.67 5.86
C GLU A 117 -1.79 26.58 4.86
N ASN A 118 -3.11 26.79 5.02
CA ASN A 118 -3.90 27.57 4.07
C ASN A 118 -3.78 27.02 2.63
N VAL A 119 -4.05 25.71 2.49
CA VAL A 119 -3.89 24.94 1.24
C VAL A 119 -5.21 24.28 0.86
N THR A 120 -5.52 24.26 -0.43
CA THR A 120 -6.61 23.47 -1.03
C THR A 120 -6.10 22.72 -2.25
N ASN A 121 -6.81 21.65 -2.66
CA ASN A 121 -6.55 20.86 -3.87
C ASN A 121 -5.25 20.02 -3.84
N GLY A 122 -4.70 19.75 -2.67
CA GLY A 122 -3.58 18.83 -2.51
C GLY A 122 -4.03 17.37 -2.53
N ASN A 123 -3.30 16.51 -3.24
CA ASN A 123 -3.40 15.06 -3.16
C ASN A 123 -2.11 14.49 -2.55
N ILE A 124 -2.21 13.94 -1.34
CA ILE A 124 -1.09 13.45 -0.55
C ILE A 124 -1.27 11.94 -0.48
N THR A 125 -0.41 11.17 -1.16
CA THR A 125 -0.65 9.73 -1.32
C THR A 125 0.60 8.86 -1.09
N ASN A 126 0.47 7.71 -0.43
CA ASN A 126 1.56 6.75 -0.25
C ASN A 126 2.85 7.32 0.39
N ASN A 127 2.75 8.34 1.24
CA ASN A 127 3.92 8.89 1.93
C ASN A 127 4.17 8.18 3.26
N THR A 128 5.45 8.02 3.62
CA THR A 128 5.87 7.50 4.95
C THR A 128 6.40 8.65 5.80
N VAL A 129 5.71 8.99 6.89
CA VAL A 129 6.00 10.14 7.74
C VAL A 129 6.17 9.67 9.17
N LYS A 130 7.42 9.50 9.63
CA LYS A 130 7.73 8.84 10.90
C LYS A 130 8.76 9.57 11.75
N SER A 131 8.71 9.37 13.07
CA SER A 131 9.64 9.99 14.02
C SER A 131 9.68 11.52 13.94
N ASN A 132 8.55 12.15 13.58
CA ASN A 132 8.35 13.60 13.62
C ASN A 132 7.64 13.98 14.94
N ASN A 133 7.42 15.26 15.23
CA ASN A 133 6.52 15.63 16.32
C ASN A 133 5.06 15.36 15.94
N VAL A 134 4.59 15.95 14.84
CA VAL A 134 3.35 15.56 14.16
C VAL A 134 3.71 14.91 12.84
N GLY A 135 3.04 13.84 12.43
CA GLY A 135 3.26 13.22 11.12
C GLY A 135 2.81 14.16 9.99
N ILE A 136 1.51 14.15 9.70
CA ILE A 136 0.88 15.01 8.69
C ILE A 136 -0.01 16.03 9.40
N TRP A 137 0.19 17.32 9.13
CA TRP A 137 -0.52 18.40 9.81
C TRP A 137 -1.15 19.39 8.83
N LEU A 138 -2.47 19.40 8.78
CA LEU A 138 -3.29 20.35 8.04
C LEU A 138 -3.75 21.46 9.00
N TYR A 139 -3.55 22.72 8.61
CA TYR A 139 -4.07 23.87 9.35
C TYR A 139 -4.65 24.88 8.39
N GLN A 140 -5.93 25.21 8.59
CA GLN A 140 -6.67 26.05 7.66
C GLN A 140 -6.59 25.50 6.22
N ALA A 141 -6.45 24.17 6.08
CA ALA A 141 -6.19 23.52 4.81
C ALA A 141 -7.40 22.66 4.43
N SER A 142 -8.27 23.22 3.58
CA SER A 142 -9.57 22.62 3.24
C SER A 142 -9.59 22.03 1.83
N ASN A 143 -10.46 21.04 1.57
CA ASN A 143 -10.58 20.34 0.27
C ASN A 143 -9.27 19.70 -0.23
N ASN A 144 -8.62 18.92 0.62
CA ASN A 144 -7.47 18.09 0.26
C ASN A 144 -7.80 16.61 0.42
N THR A 145 -7.06 15.77 -0.30
CA THR A 145 -7.19 14.31 -0.24
C THR A 145 -5.91 13.70 0.29
N LEU A 146 -6.03 12.85 1.31
CA LEU A 146 -4.95 12.05 1.89
C LEU A 146 -5.28 10.59 1.67
N THR A 147 -4.49 9.86 0.88
CA THR A 147 -4.74 8.44 0.56
C THR A 147 -3.56 7.57 0.93
N ALA A 148 -3.78 6.47 1.66
CA ALA A 148 -2.76 5.45 1.91
C ALA A 148 -1.42 5.95 2.47
N ASN A 149 -1.42 7.07 3.21
CA ASN A 149 -0.22 7.56 3.88
C ASN A 149 0.02 6.81 5.18
N ASN A 150 1.28 6.57 5.50
CA ASN A 150 1.73 5.96 6.73
C ASN A 150 2.36 7.03 7.65
N ALA A 151 1.60 7.50 8.63
CA ALA A 151 2.00 8.48 9.63
C ALA A 151 2.28 7.82 11.00
N ASP A 152 3.06 6.75 11.01
CA ASP A 152 3.37 5.96 12.20
C ASP A 152 4.56 6.49 13.02
N PHE A 153 4.59 6.14 14.31
CA PHE A 153 5.74 6.39 15.20
C PHE A 153 6.13 7.88 15.32
N ASN A 154 5.17 8.80 15.26
CA ASN A 154 5.38 10.22 15.50
C ASN A 154 5.18 10.56 16.99
N GLY A 155 5.88 11.59 17.47
CA GLY A 155 5.95 11.89 18.89
C GLY A 155 7.24 12.51 19.44
N LYS A 156 8.04 13.23 18.63
CA LYS A 156 9.22 13.98 19.13
C LYS A 156 8.83 15.21 19.96
N GLY A 157 8.36 14.96 21.19
CA GLY A 157 7.99 16.01 22.14
C GLY A 157 7.05 15.50 23.22
N VAL A 158 7.03 16.17 24.37
CA VAL A 158 6.01 15.89 25.38
C VAL A 158 4.74 16.61 24.93
N GLY A 159 3.80 15.84 24.43
CA GLY A 159 2.42 16.27 24.45
C GLY A 159 1.79 16.71 23.13
N THR A 160 2.40 16.39 21.99
CA THR A 160 1.90 16.81 20.65
C THR A 160 2.16 15.74 19.57
N GLY A 161 2.26 14.46 19.99
CA GLY A 161 2.63 13.33 19.15
C GLY A 161 1.48 12.76 18.32
N PHE A 162 0.97 13.55 17.36
CA PHE A 162 -0.14 13.13 16.50
C PHE A 162 0.38 12.49 15.21
N GLY A 163 -0.29 11.42 14.73
CA GLY A 163 -0.03 10.87 13.41
C GLY A 163 -0.51 11.82 12.31
N ILE A 164 -1.82 12.05 12.25
CA ILE A 164 -2.46 12.99 11.32
C ILE A 164 -3.30 13.99 12.12
N TYR A 165 -3.10 15.28 11.87
CA TYR A 165 -3.80 16.35 12.57
C TYR A 165 -4.43 17.33 11.58
N LEU A 166 -5.76 17.50 11.68
CA LEU A 166 -6.54 18.50 10.95
C LEU A 166 -7.02 19.55 11.95
N ASP A 167 -6.67 20.79 11.69
CA ASP A 167 -6.96 21.94 12.55
C ASP A 167 -7.58 23.07 11.72
N GLU A 168 -8.79 23.51 12.03
CA GLU A 168 -9.56 24.47 11.21
C GLU A 168 -9.59 24.09 9.71
N SER A 169 -9.63 22.79 9.40
CA SER A 169 -9.37 22.23 8.06
C SER A 169 -10.57 21.43 7.57
N ASP A 170 -11.42 22.08 6.77
CA ASP A 170 -12.72 21.55 6.38
C ASP A 170 -12.69 20.71 5.10
N LYS A 171 -13.68 19.84 4.89
CA LYS A 171 -13.94 19.17 3.59
C LYS A 171 -12.77 18.36 3.05
N ASN A 172 -11.90 17.85 3.92
CA ASN A 172 -10.83 16.94 3.52
C ASN A 172 -11.33 15.49 3.49
N THR A 173 -10.74 14.70 2.60
CA THR A 173 -11.02 13.26 2.50
C THR A 173 -9.75 12.47 2.86
N LEU A 174 -9.85 11.60 3.86
CA LEU A 174 -8.79 10.73 4.32
C LEU A 174 -9.20 9.28 4.02
N THR A 175 -8.49 8.62 3.12
CA THR A 175 -8.79 7.23 2.71
C THR A 175 -7.61 6.30 2.98
N ALA A 176 -7.85 5.18 3.67
CA ALA A 176 -6.86 4.12 3.88
C ALA A 176 -5.53 4.56 4.53
N ASN A 177 -5.50 5.68 5.26
CA ASN A 177 -4.28 6.12 5.93
C ASN A 177 -4.02 5.32 7.21
N THR A 178 -2.75 5.15 7.54
CA THR A 178 -2.29 4.49 8.75
C THR A 178 -1.63 5.51 9.67
N ALA A 179 -2.02 5.54 10.95
CA ALA A 179 -1.52 6.45 11.98
C ALA A 179 -1.37 5.71 13.31
N ASN A 180 -0.48 4.73 13.34
CA ASN A 180 -0.25 3.83 14.46
C ASN A 180 0.96 4.24 15.30
N ASN A 181 1.02 3.71 16.52
CA ASN A 181 2.18 3.78 17.40
C ASN A 181 2.66 5.22 17.70
N ASN A 182 1.77 6.20 17.61
CA ASN A 182 2.09 7.60 17.89
C ASN A 182 2.09 7.86 19.40
N SER A 183 2.93 8.82 19.85
CA SER A 183 3.09 9.13 21.27
C SER A 183 1.91 9.85 21.90
N TRP A 184 0.90 10.21 21.10
CA TRP A 184 -0.39 10.68 21.59
C TRP A 184 -1.53 10.03 20.80
N CYS A 185 -2.14 10.73 19.84
CA CYS A 185 -3.26 10.20 19.05
C CYS A 185 -2.80 9.77 17.65
N GLY A 186 -3.55 8.84 17.04
CA GLY A 186 -3.39 8.52 15.63
C GLY A 186 -3.87 9.67 14.75
N ILE A 187 -5.19 9.87 14.68
CA ILE A 187 -5.83 10.90 13.86
C ILE A 187 -6.64 11.84 14.74
N ILE A 188 -6.51 13.15 14.53
CA ILE A 188 -7.28 14.16 15.26
C ILE A 188 -7.84 15.22 14.32
N LEU A 189 -9.12 15.55 14.50
CA LEU A 189 -9.83 16.63 13.84
C LEU A 189 -10.25 17.66 14.91
N ALA A 190 -9.92 18.92 14.64
CA ALA A 190 -10.08 20.05 15.56
C ALA A 190 -10.71 21.22 14.83
N TRP A 191 -11.86 21.73 15.30
CA TRP A 191 -12.58 22.85 14.63
C TRP A 191 -12.75 22.64 13.11
N SER A 192 -12.90 21.40 12.67
CA SER A 192 -12.78 20.99 11.27
C SER A 192 -14.06 20.31 10.80
N GLU A 193 -14.81 20.96 9.92
CA GLU A 193 -16.15 20.54 9.52
C GLU A 193 -16.17 19.79 8.18
N PHE A 194 -17.20 18.96 7.96
CA PHE A 194 -17.46 18.28 6.68
C PHE A 194 -16.32 17.36 6.20
N ASN A 195 -15.51 16.82 7.10
CA ASN A 195 -14.44 15.90 6.75
C ASN A 195 -14.94 14.46 6.63
N THR A 196 -14.32 13.69 5.73
CA THR A 196 -14.66 12.29 5.44
C THR A 196 -13.45 11.40 5.66
N LEU A 197 -13.59 10.39 6.51
CA LEU A 197 -12.57 9.40 6.85
C LEU A 197 -13.07 8.02 6.45
N ILE A 198 -12.40 7.36 5.51
CA ILE A 198 -12.75 6.04 4.99
C ILE A 198 -11.60 5.06 5.21
N ALA A 199 -11.85 3.93 5.86
CA ALA A 199 -10.89 2.82 6.00
C ALA A 199 -9.53 3.20 6.63
N ASN A 200 -9.47 4.26 7.45
CA ASN A 200 -8.21 4.64 8.10
C ASN A 200 -7.94 3.77 9.34
N THR A 201 -6.67 3.54 9.64
CA THR A 201 -6.22 2.74 10.79
C THR A 201 -5.40 3.58 11.76
N ALA A 202 -5.79 3.59 13.04
CA ALA A 202 -5.14 4.33 14.11
C ALA A 202 -4.99 3.48 15.38
N ASN A 203 -4.06 2.52 15.33
CA ASN A 203 -3.85 1.50 16.35
C ASN A 203 -2.63 1.77 17.24
N ASN A 204 -2.63 1.18 18.44
CA ASN A 204 -1.48 1.16 19.35
C ASN A 204 -0.94 2.57 19.69
N ASN A 205 -1.78 3.60 19.60
CA ASN A 205 -1.38 4.95 19.99
C ASN A 205 -1.40 5.06 21.51
N GLN A 206 -0.52 5.91 22.07
CA GLN A 206 -0.36 5.98 23.52
C GLN A 206 -1.60 6.52 24.24
N TYR A 207 -2.47 7.26 23.54
CA TYR A 207 -3.72 7.80 24.07
C TYR A 207 -4.94 7.34 23.26
N HIS A 208 -5.37 8.08 22.23
CA HIS A 208 -6.56 7.76 21.44
C HIS A 208 -6.22 7.31 20.02
N GLY A 209 -7.10 6.52 19.40
CA GLY A 209 -6.99 6.19 17.98
C GLY A 209 -7.36 7.38 17.11
N ILE A 210 -8.66 7.63 16.98
CA ILE A 210 -9.24 8.74 16.19
C ILE A 210 -10.03 9.67 17.12
N ILE A 211 -9.84 10.98 17.00
CA ILE A 211 -10.61 11.99 17.73
C ILE A 211 -11.25 12.98 16.77
N VAL A 212 -12.54 13.25 16.99
CA VAL A 212 -13.29 14.39 16.45
C VAL A 212 -13.61 15.33 17.63
N ASP A 213 -12.94 16.49 17.71
CA ASP A 213 -12.97 17.37 18.89
C ASP A 213 -13.28 18.84 18.54
N TRP A 214 -13.54 19.63 19.58
CA TRP A 214 -13.57 21.09 19.58
C TRP A 214 -14.58 21.68 18.60
N GLY A 215 -15.80 21.14 18.58
CA GLY A 215 -16.89 21.74 17.79
C GLY A 215 -16.86 21.34 16.32
N CYS A 216 -16.27 20.19 15.96
CA CYS A 216 -16.42 19.66 14.62
C CYS A 216 -17.90 19.36 14.32
N LEU A 217 -18.31 19.64 13.08
CA LEU A 217 -19.66 19.37 12.58
C LEU A 217 -19.61 18.53 11.31
N ASN A 218 -20.63 17.69 11.11
CA ASN A 218 -20.87 16.96 9.85
C ASN A 218 -19.69 16.09 9.40
N THR A 219 -19.00 15.44 10.33
CA THR A 219 -17.86 14.57 10.02
C THR A 219 -18.34 13.13 9.79
N THR A 220 -17.83 12.46 8.76
CA THR A 220 -18.20 11.07 8.43
C THR A 220 -17.00 10.14 8.60
N LEU A 221 -17.17 9.06 9.35
CA LEU A 221 -16.20 7.99 9.54
C LEU A 221 -16.83 6.68 9.05
N THR A 222 -16.28 6.08 8.00
CA THR A 222 -16.72 4.78 7.46
C THR A 222 -15.56 3.79 7.47
N ASP A 223 -15.78 2.57 8.00
CA ASP A 223 -14.81 1.47 8.01
C ASP A 223 -13.46 1.77 8.70
N ASN A 224 -13.38 2.78 9.57
CA ASN A 224 -12.13 3.10 10.26
C ASN A 224 -11.88 2.18 11.45
N THR A 225 -10.60 1.97 11.75
CA THR A 225 -10.14 1.08 12.82
C THR A 225 -9.31 1.83 13.86
N GLY A 226 -9.68 1.72 15.13
CA GLY A 226 -8.96 2.31 16.27
C GLY A 226 -8.79 1.32 17.42
N ASN A 227 -7.82 0.41 17.31
CA ASN A 227 -7.62 -0.71 18.23
C ASN A 227 -6.38 -0.56 19.11
N HIS A 228 -6.39 -1.19 20.29
CA HIS A 228 -5.25 -1.29 21.20
C HIS A 228 -4.66 0.06 21.65
N ASN A 229 -5.47 1.12 21.65
CA ASN A 229 -5.02 2.44 22.07
C ASN A 229 -5.06 2.58 23.60
N GLY A 230 -4.21 3.47 24.12
CA GLY A 230 -4.13 3.80 25.54
C GLY A 230 -3.02 3.08 26.31
N LEU A 231 -1.85 2.91 25.68
CA LEU A 231 -0.69 2.19 26.26
C LEU A 231 -0.22 2.71 27.63
N TRP A 232 -0.58 3.93 28.01
CA TRP A 232 -0.20 4.55 29.31
C TRP A 232 -1.27 4.43 30.38
N GLY A 233 -2.29 3.61 30.13
CA GLY A 233 -3.37 3.39 31.08
C GLY A 233 -4.47 4.44 31.02
N MET A 234 -4.68 5.05 29.85
CA MET A 234 -5.84 5.87 29.49
C MET A 234 -5.90 5.97 27.97
N GLY A 235 -7.08 5.77 27.37
CA GLY A 235 -7.22 5.77 25.92
C GLY A 235 -8.40 4.95 25.38
N SER A 236 -9.23 5.63 24.59
CA SER A 236 -10.30 5.04 23.76
C SER A 236 -9.90 4.89 22.29
N GLY A 237 -10.60 4.02 21.56
CA GLY A 237 -10.40 3.80 20.13
C GLY A 237 -10.82 4.98 19.27
N ILE A 238 -12.12 5.32 19.28
CA ILE A 238 -12.67 6.47 18.55
C ILE A 238 -13.44 7.38 19.51
N VAL A 239 -13.16 8.68 19.49
CA VAL A 239 -13.72 9.68 20.40
C VAL A 239 -14.39 10.79 19.61
N VAL A 240 -15.62 11.14 20.00
CA VAL A 240 -16.32 12.35 19.56
C VAL A 240 -16.55 13.22 20.79
N TYR A 241 -15.92 14.39 20.81
CA TYR A 241 -15.92 15.30 21.96
C TYR A 241 -16.35 16.70 21.52
N TRP A 242 -17.24 17.33 22.29
CA TRP A 242 -17.76 18.69 22.01
C TRP A 242 -18.20 18.91 20.56
N SER A 243 -18.71 17.88 19.90
CA SER A 243 -18.97 17.89 18.45
C SER A 243 -20.40 17.44 18.17
N ALA A 244 -20.87 17.62 16.94
CA ALA A 244 -22.24 17.23 16.57
C ALA A 244 -22.35 16.79 15.12
N TYR A 245 -23.41 16.04 14.81
CA TYR A 245 -23.67 15.54 13.46
C TYR A 245 -22.54 14.67 12.90
N THR A 246 -21.84 13.93 13.78
CA THR A 246 -20.84 12.96 13.36
C THR A 246 -21.54 11.64 13.03
N THR A 247 -21.21 11.05 11.87
CA THR A 247 -21.73 9.75 11.45
C THR A 247 -20.60 8.73 11.46
N LEU A 248 -20.79 7.64 12.19
CA LEU A 248 -19.87 6.51 12.27
C LEU A 248 -20.57 5.27 11.72
N THR A 249 -20.08 4.73 10.61
CA THR A 249 -20.63 3.52 9.98
C THR A 249 -19.54 2.44 9.89
N ASN A 250 -19.84 1.22 10.34
CA ASN A 250 -18.95 0.05 10.23
C ASN A 250 -17.54 0.23 10.85
N ASN A 251 -17.36 1.18 11.77
CA ASN A 251 -16.05 1.39 12.39
C ASN A 251 -15.76 0.32 13.44
N THR A 252 -14.48 0.03 13.66
CA THR A 252 -14.00 -0.97 14.63
C THR A 252 -13.12 -0.33 15.69
N ALA A 253 -13.39 -0.59 16.97
CA ALA A 253 -12.63 -0.09 18.11
C ALA A 253 -12.50 -1.13 19.22
N ASN A 254 -11.49 -1.99 19.10
CA ASN A 254 -11.29 -3.17 19.94
C ASN A 254 -10.07 -3.04 20.85
N GLU A 255 -10.14 -3.71 22.00
CA GLU A 255 -9.01 -3.92 22.92
C GLU A 255 -8.33 -2.63 23.39
N ASN A 256 -9.08 -1.52 23.46
CA ASN A 256 -8.60 -0.25 23.98
C ASN A 256 -8.64 -0.23 25.52
N TYR A 257 -7.78 0.59 26.11
CA TYR A 257 -7.61 0.64 27.56
C TYR A 257 -8.84 1.22 28.31
N ASP A 258 -9.56 2.14 27.69
CA ASP A 258 -10.81 2.66 28.23
C ASP A 258 -12.00 2.18 27.41
N ASN A 259 -12.37 2.91 26.34
CA ASN A 259 -13.59 2.65 25.60
C ASN A 259 -13.31 2.26 24.15
N GLY A 260 -14.20 1.50 23.51
CA GLY A 260 -14.20 1.38 22.05
C GLY A 260 -14.55 2.73 21.44
N PHE A 261 -15.79 3.15 21.65
CA PHE A 261 -16.32 4.45 21.24
C PHE A 261 -16.65 5.31 22.46
N ALA A 262 -16.25 6.57 22.46
CA ALA A 262 -16.61 7.54 23.50
C ALA A 262 -17.22 8.79 22.85
N ILE A 263 -18.49 9.06 23.15
CA ILE A 263 -19.21 10.26 22.73
C ILE A 263 -19.46 11.09 23.98
N ILE A 264 -18.83 12.25 24.05
CA ILE A 264 -18.76 13.02 25.28
C ILE A 264 -19.19 14.45 25.00
N GLN A 265 -20.20 14.92 25.75
CA GLN A 265 -20.75 16.27 25.66
C GLN A 265 -20.97 16.68 24.18
N SER A 266 -21.57 15.77 23.43
CA SER A 266 -21.75 15.83 21.97
C SER A 266 -23.17 15.41 21.64
N ASP A 267 -23.82 16.14 20.74
CA ASP A 267 -25.24 15.95 20.41
C ASP A 267 -25.43 15.51 18.95
N TRP A 268 -26.54 14.83 18.65
CA TRP A 268 -26.92 14.48 17.27
C TRP A 268 -25.89 13.64 16.50
N ASN A 269 -25.22 12.68 17.13
CA ASN A 269 -24.32 11.76 16.41
C ASN A 269 -24.98 10.40 16.19
N GLN A 270 -24.53 9.71 15.15
CA GLN A 270 -25.05 8.41 14.75
C GLN A 270 -23.94 7.38 14.67
N LEU A 271 -24.15 6.23 15.31
CA LEU A 271 -23.30 5.04 15.22
C LEU A 271 -24.12 3.90 14.63
N THR A 272 -23.72 3.41 13.47
CA THR A 272 -24.38 2.31 12.76
C THR A 272 -23.38 1.17 12.53
N ASN A 273 -23.75 -0.05 12.92
CA ASN A 273 -22.97 -1.27 12.67
C ASN A 273 -21.51 -1.22 13.15
N CYS A 274 -21.20 -0.40 14.16
CA CYS A 274 -19.86 -0.29 14.71
C CYS A 274 -19.57 -1.45 15.67
N THR A 275 -18.30 -1.87 15.74
CA THR A 275 -17.86 -3.00 16.57
C THR A 275 -16.87 -2.56 17.65
N ALA A 276 -17.18 -2.85 18.92
CA ALA A 276 -16.34 -2.57 20.08
C ALA A 276 -16.18 -3.80 20.99
N LYS A 277 -15.08 -4.54 20.80
CA LYS A 277 -14.82 -5.80 21.50
C LYS A 277 -13.62 -5.71 22.44
N GLY A 278 -13.75 -6.25 23.65
CA GLY A 278 -12.60 -6.47 24.53
C GLY A 278 -11.99 -5.19 25.13
N ASN A 279 -12.71 -4.06 25.09
CA ASN A 279 -12.25 -2.82 25.70
C ASN A 279 -12.39 -2.90 27.23
N ARG A 280 -11.41 -2.39 27.96
CA ARG A 280 -11.34 -2.61 29.41
C ARG A 280 -12.48 -1.95 30.19
N LEU A 281 -13.02 -0.81 29.74
CA LEU A 281 -14.18 -0.17 30.34
C LEU A 281 -15.44 -0.41 29.50
N ASN A 282 -15.74 0.42 28.51
CA ASN A 282 -17.01 0.38 27.81
C ASN A 282 -16.84 0.05 26.32
N GLY A 283 -17.78 -0.67 25.73
CA GLY A 283 -17.84 -0.79 24.27
C GLY A 283 -18.18 0.56 23.65
N ILE A 284 -19.31 1.13 24.05
CA ILE A 284 -19.76 2.48 23.68
C ILE A 284 -20.09 3.26 24.95
N HIS A 285 -19.56 4.47 25.09
CA HIS A 285 -19.80 5.36 26.24
C HIS A 285 -20.41 6.68 25.76
N LEU A 286 -21.59 7.04 26.29
CA LEU A 286 -22.22 8.34 26.16
C LEU A 286 -22.12 9.04 27.52
N ASP A 287 -21.57 10.26 27.56
CA ASP A 287 -21.25 10.94 28.82
C ASP A 287 -21.48 12.45 28.76
N PHE A 288 -21.64 13.08 29.94
CA PHE A 288 -21.77 14.52 30.14
C PHE A 288 -22.87 15.18 29.30
N GLY A 289 -24.09 14.68 29.43
CA GLY A 289 -25.26 15.36 28.91
C GLY A 289 -25.53 15.15 27.43
N CYS A 290 -24.96 14.12 26.80
CA CYS A 290 -25.19 13.77 25.40
C CYS A 290 -26.68 13.58 25.10
N ARG A 291 -27.15 14.21 24.00
CA ARG A 291 -28.55 14.12 23.56
C ARG A 291 -28.69 13.68 22.13
N TYR A 292 -29.82 13.03 21.86
CA TYR A 292 -30.22 12.65 20.50
C TYR A 292 -29.17 11.82 19.76
N GLN A 293 -28.45 10.96 20.48
CA GLN A 293 -27.58 9.97 19.87
C GLN A 293 -28.42 8.83 19.28
N ILE A 294 -28.01 8.33 18.11
CA ILE A 294 -28.68 7.22 17.42
C ILE A 294 -27.68 6.06 17.28
N LEU A 295 -27.93 4.97 17.98
CA LEU A 295 -27.09 3.76 17.96
C LEU A 295 -27.90 2.60 17.34
N ILE A 296 -27.53 2.18 16.13
CA ILE A 296 -28.25 1.14 15.37
C ILE A 296 -27.31 -0.02 15.03
N GLY A 297 -27.69 -1.25 15.38
CA GLY A 297 -26.98 -2.45 14.90
C GLY A 297 -25.54 -2.60 15.42
N ASN A 298 -25.14 -1.85 16.43
CA ASN A 298 -23.76 -1.90 16.92
C ASN A 298 -23.50 -3.16 17.76
N THR A 299 -22.27 -3.65 17.73
CA THR A 299 -21.83 -4.82 18.51
C THR A 299 -20.81 -4.38 19.56
N ALA A 300 -21.12 -4.58 20.84
CA ALA A 300 -20.23 -4.27 21.96
C ALA A 300 -20.13 -5.46 22.93
N THR A 301 -19.07 -6.27 22.81
CA THR A 301 -18.93 -7.54 23.57
C THR A 301 -17.61 -7.64 24.33
N ASN A 302 -17.59 -8.43 25.40
CA ASN A 302 -16.38 -8.67 26.21
C ASN A 302 -15.76 -7.39 26.82
N ASN A 303 -16.57 -6.37 27.11
CA ASN A 303 -16.18 -5.15 27.81
C ASN A 303 -16.65 -5.17 29.28
N SER A 304 -16.28 -4.17 30.10
CA SER A 304 -16.93 -4.02 31.41
C SER A 304 -18.40 -3.63 31.25
N ASN A 305 -18.71 -2.61 30.45
CA ASN A 305 -20.09 -2.34 30.05
C ASN A 305 -20.19 -2.37 28.52
N GLY A 306 -21.25 -2.95 27.94
CA GLY A 306 -21.47 -2.95 26.50
C GLY A 306 -21.74 -1.54 25.99
N ILE A 307 -22.89 -0.97 26.38
CA ILE A 307 -23.23 0.43 26.14
C ILE A 307 -23.50 1.10 27.49
N PHE A 308 -22.84 2.23 27.75
CA PHE A 308 -22.97 2.99 28.98
C PHE A 308 -23.43 4.42 28.71
N LEU A 309 -24.53 4.83 29.33
CA LEU A 309 -25.07 6.19 29.34
C LEU A 309 -24.89 6.76 30.74
N ASP A 310 -24.03 7.76 30.89
CA ASP A 310 -23.73 8.41 32.17
C ASP A 310 -24.02 9.90 32.14
N ASP A 311 -24.23 10.47 33.33
CA ASP A 311 -24.38 11.88 33.63
C ASP A 311 -25.32 12.64 32.68
N GLN A 312 -26.62 12.49 32.92
CA GLN A 312 -27.68 13.25 32.23
C GLN A 312 -27.75 13.01 30.72
N CYS A 313 -27.48 11.79 30.23
CA CYS A 313 -27.70 11.43 28.83
C CYS A 313 -29.22 11.33 28.53
N LEU A 314 -29.74 12.20 27.66
CA LEU A 314 -31.19 12.36 27.42
C LEU A 314 -31.60 12.10 25.97
N TYR A 315 -32.79 11.54 25.76
CA TYR A 315 -33.40 11.43 24.43
C TYR A 315 -32.56 10.65 23.41
N ASN A 316 -31.76 9.69 23.86
CA ASN A 316 -30.97 8.84 22.98
C ASN A 316 -31.78 7.61 22.55
N THR A 317 -31.48 7.10 21.35
CA THR A 317 -32.16 5.96 20.73
C THR A 317 -31.16 4.84 20.48
N LEU A 318 -31.37 3.69 21.10
CA LEU A 318 -30.58 2.47 20.93
C LEU A 318 -31.48 1.41 20.28
N THR A 319 -31.18 1.02 19.05
CA THR A 319 -31.98 0.06 18.28
C THR A 319 -31.14 -1.11 17.80
N ASN A 320 -31.58 -2.35 18.08
CA ASN A 320 -31.00 -3.58 17.55
C ASN A 320 -29.49 -3.74 17.81
N ASN A 321 -28.97 -3.22 18.92
CA ASN A 321 -27.57 -3.39 19.29
C ASN A 321 -27.36 -4.73 20.00
N THR A 322 -26.19 -5.35 19.78
CA THR A 322 -25.75 -6.58 20.43
C THR A 322 -24.71 -6.28 21.49
N VAL A 323 -25.08 -6.38 22.76
CA VAL A 323 -24.26 -6.05 23.95
C VAL A 323 -24.06 -7.26 24.87
N ASN A 324 -23.57 -8.35 24.30
CA ASN A 324 -23.42 -9.64 24.99
C ASN A 324 -22.06 -9.80 25.68
N GLU A 325 -21.97 -10.71 26.65
CA GLU A 325 -20.69 -11.15 27.25
C GLU A 325 -19.87 -10.03 27.92
N ASN A 326 -20.51 -8.95 28.36
CA ASN A 326 -19.87 -7.88 29.14
C ASN A 326 -20.06 -8.14 30.65
N ASN A 327 -19.53 -7.27 31.53
CA ASN A 327 -20.00 -7.31 32.92
C ASN A 327 -21.45 -6.83 33.00
N ARG A 328 -21.79 -5.74 32.32
CA ARG A 328 -23.16 -5.27 32.10
C ARG A 328 -23.43 -5.01 30.63
N GLY A 329 -24.63 -5.32 30.14
CA GLY A 329 -25.00 -5.08 28.75
C GLY A 329 -25.22 -3.59 28.48
N ILE A 330 -26.43 -3.10 28.72
CA ILE A 330 -26.78 -1.67 28.65
C ILE A 330 -26.88 -1.11 30.06
N TYR A 331 -26.15 -0.02 30.34
CA TYR A 331 -26.16 0.62 31.64
C TYR A 331 -26.51 2.10 31.51
N LEU A 332 -27.55 2.54 32.24
CA LEU A 332 -27.97 3.93 32.38
C LEU A 332 -27.71 4.37 33.82
N TYR A 333 -27.03 5.50 33.99
CA TYR A 333 -26.67 6.04 35.29
C TYR A 333 -26.90 7.55 35.39
N GLN A 334 -27.15 8.05 36.61
CA GLN A 334 -27.20 9.47 36.97
C GLN A 334 -28.10 10.33 36.08
N TRP A 335 -29.42 10.26 36.30
CA TRP A 335 -30.40 11.10 35.59
C TRP A 335 -30.39 10.94 34.06
N SER A 336 -29.93 9.81 33.55
CA SER A 336 -30.04 9.47 32.13
C SER A 336 -31.48 9.07 31.80
N ASN A 337 -32.25 10.05 31.32
CA ASN A 337 -33.71 10.03 31.27
C ASN A 337 -34.25 10.11 29.83
N TRP A 338 -35.48 9.64 29.64
CA TRP A 338 -36.21 9.74 28.36
C TRP A 338 -35.49 9.11 27.17
N ASN A 339 -34.69 8.07 27.41
CA ASN A 339 -34.05 7.29 26.36
C ASN A 339 -34.98 6.20 25.82
N THR A 340 -34.83 5.85 24.55
CA THR A 340 -35.57 4.78 23.87
C THR A 340 -34.62 3.64 23.56
N ILE A 341 -34.92 2.45 24.06
CA ILE A 341 -34.09 1.24 23.96
C ILE A 341 -34.97 0.16 23.33
N THR A 342 -34.75 -0.16 22.06
CA THR A 342 -35.62 -1.05 21.27
C THR A 342 -34.87 -2.20 20.63
N GLY A 343 -35.33 -3.45 20.77
CA GLY A 343 -34.80 -4.58 20.01
C GLY A 343 -33.35 -4.98 20.34
N ASN A 344 -32.77 -4.49 21.44
CA ASN A 344 -31.38 -4.76 21.78
C ASN A 344 -31.23 -6.13 22.45
N THR A 345 -30.10 -6.79 22.20
CA THR A 345 -29.76 -8.10 22.79
C THR A 345 -28.60 -7.94 23.78
N ALA A 346 -28.87 -8.18 25.06
CA ALA A 346 -27.97 -8.03 26.20
C ALA A 346 -27.86 -9.34 26.99
N ASN A 347 -27.34 -10.36 26.33
CA ASN A 347 -27.26 -11.72 26.84
C ASN A 347 -25.91 -12.06 27.45
N ALA A 348 -25.91 -13.03 28.37
CA ALA A 348 -24.70 -13.64 28.92
C ALA A 348 -23.72 -12.65 29.56
N ASN A 349 -24.21 -11.52 30.08
CA ASN A 349 -23.41 -10.58 30.83
C ASN A 349 -23.23 -11.08 32.27
N THR A 350 -22.04 -10.86 32.83
CA THR A 350 -21.69 -11.46 34.13
C THR A 350 -22.41 -10.81 35.32
N LEU A 351 -23.13 -9.71 35.11
CA LEU A 351 -24.00 -9.04 36.08
C LEU A 351 -25.36 -8.77 35.44
N ASP A 352 -25.62 -7.55 34.98
CA ASP A 352 -26.96 -7.10 34.61
C ASP A 352 -27.07 -6.98 33.08
N GLY A 353 -28.16 -7.46 32.48
CA GLY A 353 -28.41 -7.31 31.04
C GLY A 353 -28.70 -5.85 30.69
N ILE A 354 -29.77 -5.29 31.26
CA ILE A 354 -30.11 -3.86 31.16
C ILE A 354 -30.26 -3.30 32.57
N PHE A 355 -29.50 -2.25 32.90
CA PHE A 355 -29.47 -1.67 34.23
C PHE A 355 -29.74 -0.17 34.21
N LEU A 356 -30.76 0.28 34.95
CA LEU A 356 -31.11 1.68 35.18
C LEU A 356 -30.85 2.00 36.65
N ASN A 357 -29.99 2.99 36.91
CA ASN A 357 -29.53 3.27 38.26
C ASN A 357 -29.50 4.78 38.55
N TYR A 358 -30.01 5.15 39.72
CA TYR A 358 -29.85 6.48 40.29
C TYR A 358 -30.60 7.54 39.48
N GLN A 359 -31.92 7.59 39.70
CA GLN A 359 -32.83 8.58 39.13
C GLN A 359 -32.94 8.53 37.60
N CYS A 360 -32.85 7.34 37.00
CA CYS A 360 -33.11 7.11 35.58
C CYS A 360 -34.61 6.97 35.33
N ILE A 361 -35.23 8.04 34.81
CA ILE A 361 -36.68 8.23 34.77
C ILE A 361 -37.19 8.32 33.32
N GLY A 362 -38.38 7.78 33.08
CA GLY A 362 -39.11 8.02 31.82
C GLY A 362 -38.48 7.34 30.60
N ASN A 363 -37.63 6.34 30.80
CA ASN A 363 -37.04 5.57 29.70
C ASN A 363 -38.03 4.52 29.19
N LYS A 364 -37.97 4.25 27.87
CA LYS A 364 -38.80 3.26 27.20
C LYS A 364 -37.94 2.09 26.72
N LEU A 365 -38.21 0.91 27.24
CA LEU A 365 -37.56 -0.35 26.88
C LEU A 365 -38.60 -1.21 26.13
N THR A 366 -38.38 -1.48 24.85
CA THR A 366 -39.32 -2.25 24.02
C THR A 366 -38.61 -3.39 23.29
N ASN A 367 -39.15 -4.61 23.33
CA ASN A 367 -38.62 -5.76 22.57
C ASN A 367 -37.13 -6.07 22.84
N ASN A 368 -36.59 -5.73 24.01
CA ASN A 368 -35.20 -6.06 24.32
C ASN A 368 -35.08 -7.47 24.92
N THR A 369 -33.97 -8.13 24.65
CA THR A 369 -33.65 -9.46 25.19
C THR A 369 -32.49 -9.35 26.17
N ALA A 370 -32.67 -9.78 27.42
CA ALA A 370 -31.70 -9.71 28.50
C ALA A 370 -31.60 -11.08 29.22
N ASN A 371 -31.13 -12.09 28.49
CA ASN A 371 -31.11 -13.48 28.95
C ASN A 371 -29.74 -13.93 29.47
N ASN A 372 -29.73 -14.95 30.33
CA ASN A 372 -28.51 -15.60 30.81
C ASN A 372 -27.56 -14.66 31.57
N ASN A 373 -28.07 -13.61 32.19
CA ASN A 373 -27.31 -12.69 33.03
C ASN A 373 -27.41 -13.10 34.51
N VAL A 374 -26.79 -12.35 35.43
CA VAL A 374 -27.19 -12.41 36.84
C VAL A 374 -28.59 -11.84 36.98
N ARG A 375 -28.83 -10.61 36.53
CA ARG A 375 -30.18 -10.03 36.44
C ARG A 375 -30.49 -9.66 35.01
N GLY A 376 -31.71 -9.90 34.57
CA GLY A 376 -32.12 -9.54 33.21
C GLY A 376 -32.24 -8.02 33.08
N ILE A 377 -33.32 -7.46 33.60
CA ILE A 377 -33.57 -6.01 33.62
C ILE A 377 -33.64 -5.54 35.07
N TYR A 378 -32.83 -4.55 35.42
CA TYR A 378 -32.70 -4.07 36.80
C TYR A 378 -32.92 -2.55 36.86
N LEU A 379 -33.84 -2.11 37.72
CA LEU A 379 -34.10 -0.72 38.05
C LEU A 379 -33.75 -0.48 39.52
N TYR A 380 -32.94 0.54 39.79
CA TYR A 380 -32.41 0.81 41.12
C TYR A 380 -32.39 2.30 41.47
N ARG A 381 -32.64 2.62 42.75
CA ARG A 381 -32.53 3.97 43.36
C ARG A 381 -33.35 5.03 42.64
N TYR A 382 -34.63 5.13 42.95
CA TYR A 382 -35.50 6.22 42.45
C TYR A 382 -35.63 6.25 40.92
N SER A 383 -35.50 5.09 40.27
CA SER A 383 -35.61 4.96 38.81
C SER A 383 -37.08 4.77 38.43
N ASP A 384 -37.81 5.88 38.47
CA ASP A 384 -39.28 5.91 38.42
C ASP A 384 -39.82 6.08 36.99
N SER A 385 -41.11 5.78 36.82
CA SER A 385 -41.87 6.12 35.61
C SER A 385 -41.28 5.60 34.29
N ASN A 386 -40.56 4.47 34.33
CA ASN A 386 -40.06 3.80 33.15
C ASN A 386 -41.13 2.84 32.59
N THR A 387 -41.09 2.63 31.27
CA THR A 387 -42.00 1.72 30.55
C THR A 387 -41.22 0.57 29.94
N LEU A 388 -41.54 -0.64 30.35
CA LEU A 388 -40.97 -1.89 29.86
C LEU A 388 -42.09 -2.65 29.13
N THR A 389 -42.00 -2.73 27.80
CA THR A 389 -42.99 -3.40 26.94
C THR A 389 -42.35 -4.55 26.17
N SER A 390 -42.91 -5.75 26.24
CA SER A 390 -42.50 -6.88 25.39
C SER A 390 -41.02 -7.25 25.50
N ASN A 391 -40.38 -7.00 26.65
CA ASN A 391 -38.98 -7.39 26.87
C ASN A 391 -38.89 -8.84 27.36
N THR A 392 -37.79 -9.51 27.05
CA THR A 392 -37.50 -10.89 27.46
C THR A 392 -36.34 -10.91 28.43
N ALA A 393 -36.51 -11.49 29.62
CA ALA A 393 -35.53 -11.58 30.69
C ALA A 393 -35.49 -13.01 31.27
N ASN A 394 -34.99 -13.95 30.47
CA ASN A 394 -35.02 -15.38 30.76
C ASN A 394 -33.68 -15.95 31.23
N ASN A 395 -33.72 -17.06 31.94
CA ASN A 395 -32.55 -17.86 32.32
C ASN A 395 -31.50 -17.09 33.14
N ASN A 396 -31.92 -16.06 33.89
CA ASN A 396 -31.00 -15.29 34.72
C ASN A 396 -30.74 -15.99 36.05
N THR A 397 -29.53 -15.84 36.57
CA THR A 397 -29.08 -16.53 37.80
C THR A 397 -29.56 -15.89 39.10
N ASP A 398 -30.24 -14.75 39.00
CA ASP A 398 -30.95 -14.04 40.07
C ASP A 398 -32.40 -13.79 39.61
N GLN A 399 -32.80 -12.53 39.48
CA GLN A 399 -34.13 -12.09 39.07
C GLN A 399 -34.22 -11.86 37.55
N GLY A 400 -35.39 -12.11 36.94
CA GLY A 400 -35.67 -11.71 35.56
C GLY A 400 -35.77 -10.19 35.43
N ILE A 401 -36.81 -9.59 36.00
CA ILE A 401 -37.01 -8.14 36.10
C ILE A 401 -37.03 -7.75 37.57
N TYR A 402 -36.17 -6.81 37.97
CA TYR A 402 -36.00 -6.41 39.37
C TYR A 402 -36.12 -4.91 39.56
N LEU A 403 -36.98 -4.49 40.48
CA LEU A 403 -37.11 -3.10 40.95
C LEU A 403 -36.70 -3.07 42.43
N TYR A 404 -35.76 -2.19 42.77
CA TYR A 404 -35.19 -2.10 44.11
C TYR A 404 -34.93 -0.65 44.54
N ASP A 405 -35.15 -0.33 45.83
CA ASP A 405 -34.79 0.94 46.47
C ASP A 405 -35.55 2.14 45.87
N ASP A 406 -36.82 2.28 46.27
CA ASP A 406 -37.73 3.39 45.91
C ASP A 406 -37.96 3.55 44.39
N CYS A 407 -38.17 2.46 43.64
CA CYS A 407 -38.49 2.52 42.20
C CYS A 407 -40.01 2.46 41.96
N ASP A 408 -40.62 3.62 41.72
CA ASP A 408 -42.07 3.82 41.71
C ASP A 408 -42.67 4.09 40.33
N SER A 409 -43.97 3.85 40.20
CA SER A 409 -44.78 4.26 39.03
C SER A 409 -44.27 3.72 37.68
N ASN A 410 -43.53 2.61 37.67
CA ASN A 410 -43.08 1.95 36.47
C ASN A 410 -44.22 1.09 35.88
N THR A 411 -44.19 0.90 34.56
CA THR A 411 -45.17 0.07 33.84
C THR A 411 -44.46 -1.06 33.11
N LEU A 412 -44.79 -2.30 33.46
CA LEU A 412 -44.28 -3.53 32.88
C LEU A 412 -45.45 -4.20 32.15
N THR A 413 -45.43 -4.20 30.82
CA THR A 413 -46.49 -4.76 29.97
C THR A 413 -45.94 -5.79 29.01
N ASP A 414 -46.59 -6.95 28.86
CA ASP A 414 -46.24 -8.00 27.89
C ASP A 414 -44.80 -8.54 28.01
N ASN A 415 -44.12 -8.37 29.15
CA ASN A 415 -42.75 -8.87 29.30
C ASN A 415 -42.74 -10.36 29.62
N THR A 416 -41.69 -11.05 29.18
CA THR A 416 -41.44 -12.47 29.45
C THR A 416 -40.28 -12.61 30.44
N ALA A 417 -40.49 -13.28 31.56
CA ALA A 417 -39.47 -13.48 32.60
C ALA A 417 -39.49 -14.93 33.12
N ASN A 418 -38.88 -15.82 32.34
CA ASN A 418 -38.95 -17.26 32.53
C ASN A 418 -37.63 -17.89 32.97
N ASN A 419 -37.69 -19.02 33.67
CA ASN A 419 -36.52 -19.84 34.03
C ASN A 419 -35.44 -19.09 34.82
N ASN A 420 -35.79 -18.05 35.57
CA ASN A 420 -34.83 -17.35 36.43
C ASN A 420 -34.64 -18.11 37.74
N THR A 421 -33.45 -18.04 38.33
CA THR A 421 -33.13 -18.83 39.54
C THR A 421 -33.91 -18.36 40.76
N LEU A 422 -34.19 -17.05 40.88
CA LEU A 422 -35.07 -16.50 41.92
C LEU A 422 -36.46 -16.20 41.36
N ALA A 423 -36.89 -14.94 41.33
CA ALA A 423 -38.19 -14.57 40.79
C ALA A 423 -38.13 -14.14 39.33
N GLY A 424 -39.25 -14.33 38.62
CA GLY A 424 -39.42 -13.75 37.29
C GLY A 424 -39.50 -12.24 37.38
N ILE A 425 -40.39 -11.71 38.24
CA ILE A 425 -40.50 -10.29 38.54
C ILE A 425 -40.42 -10.07 40.06
N HIS A 426 -39.54 -9.17 40.50
CA HIS A 426 -39.42 -8.78 41.91
C HIS A 426 -39.55 -7.27 42.10
N LEU A 427 -40.49 -6.87 42.96
CA LEU A 427 -40.72 -5.48 43.41
C LEU A 427 -40.42 -5.38 44.92
N ASP A 428 -39.27 -4.83 45.29
CA ASP A 428 -38.80 -4.79 46.69
C ASP A 428 -39.53 -3.74 47.57
N ASP A 429 -39.13 -3.63 48.83
CA ASP A 429 -39.68 -2.69 49.80
C ASP A 429 -39.52 -1.27 49.26
N LEU A 430 -40.60 -0.50 49.36
CA LEU A 430 -40.70 0.89 48.85
C LEU A 430 -40.78 1.03 47.33
N CYS A 431 -40.83 -0.07 46.56
CA CYS A 431 -41.21 -0.01 45.15
C CYS A 431 -42.74 -0.02 45.03
N ASP A 432 -43.33 1.16 45.08
CA ASP A 432 -44.77 1.37 45.19
C ASP A 432 -45.42 1.86 43.88
N ASN A 433 -46.72 1.64 43.74
CA ASN A 433 -47.54 2.17 42.63
C ASN A 433 -47.10 1.73 41.22
N ASN A 434 -46.44 0.58 41.08
CA ASN A 434 -46.05 0.01 39.79
C ASN A 434 -47.21 -0.77 39.16
N ASN A 435 -47.26 -0.77 37.83
CA ASN A 435 -48.23 -1.52 37.03
C ASN A 435 -47.55 -2.72 36.36
N VAL A 436 -48.01 -3.93 36.65
CA VAL A 436 -47.52 -5.19 36.06
C VAL A 436 -48.68 -5.84 35.33
N ILE A 437 -48.67 -5.76 34.00
CA ILE A 437 -49.81 -6.07 33.14
C ILE A 437 -49.40 -7.11 32.09
N THR A 438 -50.20 -8.16 31.90
CA THR A 438 -50.07 -9.11 30.77
C THR A 438 -48.68 -9.77 30.61
N ASN A 439 -47.89 -9.86 31.68
CA ASN A 439 -46.56 -10.48 31.62
C ASN A 439 -46.63 -12.01 31.69
N LEU A 440 -45.72 -12.68 30.98
CA LEU A 440 -45.54 -14.15 30.97
C LEU A 440 -44.40 -14.54 31.91
N ILE A 441 -44.73 -15.30 32.97
CA ILE A 441 -43.82 -15.53 34.10
C ILE A 441 -43.87 -17.00 34.53
N THR A 442 -42.90 -17.77 34.05
CA THR A 442 -42.94 -19.23 34.19
C THR A 442 -41.60 -19.86 34.58
N PHE A 443 -41.67 -21.01 35.26
CA PHE A 443 -40.51 -21.86 35.57
C PHE A 443 -39.40 -21.19 36.41
N ASN A 444 -39.70 -20.15 37.18
CA ASN A 444 -38.73 -19.50 38.05
C ASN A 444 -38.52 -20.29 39.36
N GLY A 445 -37.30 -20.25 39.89
CA GLY A 445 -36.80 -21.13 40.98
C GLY A 445 -37.01 -20.63 42.41
N ALA A 446 -37.69 -19.49 42.60
CA ALA A 446 -38.23 -19.09 43.90
C ALA A 446 -39.71 -18.68 43.83
N TYR A 447 -39.99 -17.64 43.04
CA TYR A 447 -41.34 -17.08 42.89
C TYR A 447 -41.61 -16.76 41.42
N GLY A 448 -42.86 -16.79 40.98
CA GLY A 448 -43.20 -16.11 39.72
C GLY A 448 -43.06 -14.60 39.91
N ILE A 449 -43.87 -14.07 40.82
CA ILE A 449 -43.82 -12.67 41.26
C ILE A 449 -43.52 -12.60 42.76
N ASP A 450 -42.51 -11.85 43.13
CA ASP A 450 -42.21 -11.46 44.52
C ASP A 450 -42.48 -9.96 44.70
N VAL A 451 -43.29 -9.58 45.69
CA VAL A 451 -43.63 -8.19 45.95
C VAL A 451 -43.69 -7.90 47.44
N SER A 452 -42.88 -6.94 47.86
CA SER A 452 -42.92 -6.40 49.22
C SER A 452 -43.24 -4.89 49.24
N GLY A 453 -43.14 -4.22 48.09
CA GLY A 453 -43.69 -2.88 47.86
C GLY A 453 -45.22 -2.80 47.93
N ASN A 454 -45.74 -1.59 48.04
CA ASN A 454 -47.14 -1.28 48.35
C ASN A 454 -47.91 -0.69 47.16
N SER A 455 -49.24 -0.86 47.18
CA SER A 455 -50.16 -0.23 46.22
C SER A 455 -49.83 -0.51 44.74
N ASN A 456 -49.20 -1.64 44.45
CA ASN A 456 -48.90 -2.10 43.09
C ASN A 456 -50.14 -2.74 42.45
N TYR A 457 -50.26 -2.65 41.12
CA TYR A 457 -51.39 -3.13 40.34
C TYR A 457 -50.97 -4.25 39.39
N PHE A 458 -51.58 -5.43 39.55
CA PHE A 458 -51.30 -6.63 38.76
C PHE A 458 -52.53 -7.03 37.96
N TYR A 459 -52.44 -7.04 36.62
CA TYR A 459 -53.57 -7.32 35.74
C TYR A 459 -53.21 -8.32 34.64
N ARG A 460 -53.97 -9.43 34.54
CA ARG A 460 -53.86 -10.43 33.46
C ARG A 460 -52.45 -11.00 33.24
N ASN A 461 -51.62 -11.05 34.27
CA ASN A 461 -50.34 -11.76 34.18
C ASN A 461 -50.59 -13.28 34.19
N LEU A 462 -49.77 -14.00 33.42
CA LEU A 462 -49.75 -15.46 33.35
C LEU A 462 -48.58 -15.98 34.18
N ILE A 463 -48.90 -16.64 35.31
CA ILE A 463 -47.93 -17.05 36.33
C ILE A 463 -48.05 -18.56 36.54
N TRP A 464 -47.06 -19.31 36.07
CA TRP A 464 -47.20 -20.76 35.95
C TRP A 464 -45.90 -21.54 36.22
N LEU A 465 -46.00 -22.69 36.90
CA LEU A 465 -44.87 -23.63 37.11
C LEU A 465 -43.63 -23.03 37.79
N ASN A 466 -43.79 -21.99 38.60
CA ASN A 466 -42.71 -21.47 39.46
C ASN A 466 -42.60 -22.30 40.77
N ASP A 467 -41.40 -22.50 41.32
CA ASP A 467 -41.13 -23.36 42.50
C ASP A 467 -40.33 -22.59 43.55
N PRO A 468 -40.67 -22.60 44.87
CA PRO A 468 -41.80 -23.28 45.49
C PRO A 468 -43.18 -22.65 45.28
N ASP A 469 -43.27 -21.34 45.04
CA ASP A 469 -44.57 -20.64 45.03
C ASP A 469 -44.72 -19.76 43.78
N GLN A 470 -45.97 -19.50 43.38
CA GLN A 470 -46.23 -18.63 42.22
C GLN A 470 -46.10 -17.15 42.57
N ILE A 471 -46.61 -16.75 43.74
CA ILE A 471 -46.68 -15.36 44.18
C ILE A 471 -46.28 -15.29 45.66
N ASN A 472 -45.40 -14.36 46.00
CA ASN A 472 -45.17 -13.89 47.36
C ASN A 472 -45.55 -12.41 47.45
N ASP A 473 -46.58 -12.08 48.22
CA ASP A 473 -47.04 -10.69 48.42
C ASP A 473 -47.05 -10.36 49.91
N THR A 474 -46.05 -9.60 50.35
CA THR A 474 -45.94 -9.10 51.74
C THR A 474 -46.28 -7.61 51.85
N GLY A 475 -46.54 -6.96 50.72
CA GLY A 475 -46.86 -5.53 50.64
C GLY A 475 -48.30 -5.23 51.03
N SER A 476 -48.58 -3.95 51.28
CA SER A 476 -49.92 -3.49 51.62
C SER A 476 -50.60 -2.75 50.46
N GLY A 477 -51.89 -3.00 50.25
CA GLY A 477 -52.68 -2.29 49.23
C GLY A 477 -52.46 -2.76 47.78
N ASN A 478 -51.70 -3.82 47.57
CA ASN A 478 -51.52 -4.44 46.25
C ASN A 478 -52.84 -4.99 45.71
N THR A 479 -53.09 -4.82 44.41
CA THR A 479 -54.35 -5.17 43.74
C THR A 479 -54.10 -6.18 42.63
N TRP A 480 -54.78 -7.33 42.68
CA TRP A 480 -54.64 -8.43 41.73
C TRP A 480 -55.96 -8.69 41.01
N VAL A 481 -55.99 -8.50 39.69
CA VAL A 481 -57.21 -8.60 38.87
C VAL A 481 -56.95 -9.50 37.65
N GLU A 482 -57.77 -10.53 37.47
CA GLU A 482 -57.75 -11.39 36.27
C GLU A 482 -56.39 -12.06 35.96
N ASN A 483 -55.50 -12.23 36.94
CA ASN A 483 -54.24 -12.96 36.76
C ASN A 483 -54.47 -14.48 36.77
N LEU A 484 -53.82 -15.20 35.87
CA LEU A 484 -53.90 -16.67 35.78
C LEU A 484 -52.73 -17.28 36.56
N VAL A 485 -53.05 -18.08 37.59
CA VAL A 485 -52.06 -18.65 38.52
C VAL A 485 -52.30 -20.15 38.67
N ASN A 486 -51.46 -20.98 38.04
CA ASN A 486 -51.65 -22.45 38.00
C ASN A 486 -53.09 -22.89 37.64
N ASP A 487 -53.79 -22.12 36.81
CA ASP A 487 -55.15 -22.39 36.32
C ASP A 487 -55.21 -23.35 35.11
N SER A 488 -55.55 -24.62 35.34
CA SER A 488 -55.71 -25.62 34.27
C SER A 488 -57.03 -25.49 33.48
N GLY A 489 -57.71 -24.34 33.57
CA GLY A 489 -58.88 -24.01 32.78
C GLY A 489 -58.56 -23.72 31.32
N ASP A 490 -59.61 -23.33 30.60
CA ASP A 490 -59.60 -22.79 29.23
C ASP A 490 -60.38 -21.48 29.36
N PHE A 491 -59.66 -20.36 29.38
CA PHE A 491 -60.19 -19.08 29.81
C PHE A 491 -60.97 -18.37 28.69
N ASP A 492 -60.52 -18.48 27.44
CA ASP A 492 -61.17 -17.88 26.26
C ASP A 492 -62.10 -18.83 25.51
N GLY A 493 -62.05 -20.14 25.80
CA GLY A 493 -63.01 -21.14 25.35
C GLY A 493 -62.73 -21.67 23.94
N ASP A 494 -61.48 -21.64 23.49
CA ASP A 494 -61.06 -22.08 22.15
C ASP A 494 -60.75 -23.59 22.06
N GLU A 495 -60.90 -24.31 23.18
CA GLU A 495 -60.57 -25.72 23.38
C GLU A 495 -59.08 -26.04 23.60
N LEU A 496 -58.22 -25.03 23.68
CA LEU A 496 -56.84 -25.11 24.16
C LEU A 496 -56.83 -24.67 25.64
N VAL A 497 -56.33 -25.53 26.53
CA VAL A 497 -56.29 -25.16 27.97
C VAL A 497 -55.15 -24.18 28.22
N ASN A 498 -55.33 -23.24 29.16
CA ASN A 498 -54.35 -22.20 29.51
C ASN A 498 -52.91 -22.71 29.69
N GLY A 499 -52.75 -23.92 30.22
CA GLY A 499 -51.44 -24.55 30.40
C GLY A 499 -50.78 -25.02 29.09
N ASP A 500 -51.59 -25.45 28.11
CA ASP A 500 -51.14 -25.79 26.76
C ASP A 500 -50.90 -24.52 25.94
N GLU A 501 -51.68 -23.46 26.14
CA GLU A 501 -51.44 -22.15 25.52
C GLU A 501 -50.07 -21.58 25.92
N VAL A 502 -49.73 -21.65 27.21
CA VAL A 502 -48.37 -21.32 27.71
C VAL A 502 -47.30 -22.13 26.98
N TYR A 503 -47.56 -23.42 26.72
CA TYR A 503 -46.61 -24.32 26.09
C TYR A 503 -46.42 -24.00 24.60
N TRP A 504 -47.49 -23.64 23.90
CA TRP A 504 -47.47 -23.28 22.48
C TRP A 504 -47.16 -21.80 22.21
N GLY A 505 -47.12 -20.97 23.25
CA GLY A 505 -46.83 -19.54 23.15
C GLY A 505 -48.05 -18.71 22.76
N THR A 506 -49.24 -19.29 22.80
CA THR A 506 -50.50 -18.62 22.49
C THR A 506 -51.08 -17.93 23.74
N SER A 507 -52.05 -17.04 23.54
CA SER A 507 -52.58 -16.18 24.59
C SER A 507 -53.84 -16.78 25.25
N PRO A 508 -53.81 -17.13 26.55
CA PRO A 508 -54.97 -17.64 27.33
C PRO A 508 -56.06 -16.63 27.63
N PHE A 509 -56.17 -15.61 26.80
CA PHE A 509 -57.15 -14.55 26.88
C PHE A 509 -57.77 -14.25 25.52
N LEU A 510 -57.31 -14.91 24.45
CA LEU A 510 -57.67 -14.68 23.07
C LEU A 510 -57.78 -16.03 22.38
N ASN A 511 -59.00 -16.39 22.00
CA ASN A 511 -59.29 -17.63 21.28
C ASN A 511 -58.70 -17.71 19.85
N ASP A 512 -57.94 -16.70 19.46
CA ASP A 512 -57.38 -16.40 18.14
C ASP A 512 -56.26 -15.40 18.42
N THR A 513 -55.08 -15.92 18.72
CA THR A 513 -53.96 -15.17 19.27
C THR A 513 -53.39 -14.19 18.25
N ASP A 514 -53.32 -14.56 16.98
CA ASP A 514 -52.76 -13.74 15.91
C ASP A 514 -53.80 -13.00 15.06
N ASN A 515 -55.08 -13.23 15.34
CA ASN A 515 -56.24 -12.57 14.73
C ASN A 515 -56.39 -12.85 13.23
N ASP A 516 -56.03 -14.04 12.78
CA ASP A 516 -56.18 -14.46 11.39
C ASP A 516 -57.59 -15.02 11.07
N SER A 517 -58.45 -15.22 12.10
CA SER A 517 -59.78 -15.84 12.08
C SER A 517 -59.83 -17.37 12.22
N LEU A 518 -58.70 -18.03 12.38
CA LEU A 518 -58.59 -19.38 12.94
C LEU A 518 -58.50 -19.28 14.47
N ASN A 519 -58.71 -20.40 15.15
CA ASN A 519 -58.46 -20.45 16.60
C ASN A 519 -57.21 -21.27 16.86
N ASP A 520 -56.53 -20.94 17.95
CA ASP A 520 -55.21 -21.49 18.27
C ASP A 520 -55.22 -23.03 18.26
N SER A 521 -56.25 -23.62 18.85
CA SER A 521 -56.48 -25.08 18.85
C SER A 521 -56.57 -25.68 17.43
N ALA A 522 -57.32 -25.05 16.52
CA ALA A 522 -57.49 -25.54 15.15
C ALA A 522 -56.20 -25.40 14.32
N GLU A 523 -55.47 -24.32 14.48
CA GLU A 523 -54.21 -24.10 13.77
C GLU A 523 -53.19 -25.17 14.16
N LEU A 524 -53.00 -25.40 15.46
CA LEU A 524 -52.03 -26.37 15.95
C LEU A 524 -52.38 -27.82 15.58
N PHE A 525 -53.66 -28.19 15.70
CA PHE A 525 -54.07 -29.60 15.65
C PHE A 525 -54.83 -30.03 14.39
N ILE A 526 -55.35 -29.09 13.59
CA ILE A 526 -56.13 -29.38 12.39
C ILE A 526 -55.41 -28.93 11.12
N TYR A 527 -55.01 -27.66 11.07
CA TYR A 527 -54.45 -27.06 9.85
C TYR A 527 -52.91 -27.11 9.81
N HIS A 528 -52.28 -27.29 10.96
CA HIS A 528 -50.82 -27.29 11.12
C HIS A 528 -50.16 -25.98 10.67
N THR A 529 -50.87 -24.88 10.90
CA THR A 529 -50.43 -23.50 10.72
C THR A 529 -50.02 -22.89 12.06
N SER A 530 -49.49 -21.67 12.06
CA SER A 530 -48.91 -21.02 13.22
C SER A 530 -49.92 -20.16 13.98
N ALA A 531 -50.40 -20.65 15.13
CA ALA A 531 -51.30 -19.92 16.04
C ALA A 531 -50.79 -18.59 16.66
N ILE A 532 -49.66 -18.08 16.20
CA ILE A 532 -49.04 -16.84 16.69
C ILE A 532 -48.55 -15.96 15.52
N ASN A 533 -48.82 -16.38 14.29
CA ASN A 533 -48.40 -15.68 13.09
C ASN A 533 -49.51 -15.85 12.03
N PRO A 534 -50.25 -14.77 11.71
CA PRO A 534 -51.48 -14.89 10.92
C PRO A 534 -51.24 -15.27 9.46
N ASP A 535 -50.00 -15.25 9.01
CA ASP A 535 -49.53 -15.57 7.67
C ASP A 535 -48.31 -16.48 7.84
N THR A 536 -48.56 -17.79 7.91
CA THR A 536 -47.59 -18.79 8.38
C THR A 536 -46.36 -18.87 7.48
N ASP A 537 -46.53 -18.72 6.17
CA ASP A 537 -45.44 -18.78 5.19
C ASP A 537 -44.96 -17.41 4.68
N GLY A 538 -45.65 -16.33 5.06
CA GLY A 538 -45.23 -14.95 4.86
C GLY A 538 -45.48 -14.43 3.45
N ASP A 539 -46.45 -14.99 2.73
CA ASP A 539 -46.70 -14.67 1.33
C ASP A 539 -47.63 -13.46 1.11
N GLY A 540 -48.28 -12.99 2.17
CA GLY A 540 -49.22 -11.88 2.18
C GLY A 540 -50.71 -12.27 2.20
N LEU A 541 -51.03 -13.56 2.15
CA LEU A 541 -52.34 -14.12 2.48
C LEU A 541 -52.31 -14.61 3.92
N ASN A 542 -53.47 -14.56 4.58
CA ASN A 542 -53.57 -15.16 5.91
C ASN A 542 -54.01 -16.62 5.79
N ASP A 543 -53.64 -17.44 6.77
CA ASP A 543 -53.83 -18.89 6.69
C ASP A 543 -55.32 -19.25 6.46
N SER A 544 -56.23 -18.51 7.11
CA SER A 544 -57.67 -18.66 6.90
C SER A 544 -58.12 -18.42 5.44
N ALA A 545 -57.52 -17.46 4.72
CA ALA A 545 -57.89 -17.12 3.35
C ALA A 545 -57.40 -18.20 2.38
N GLU A 546 -56.21 -18.72 2.59
CA GLU A 546 -55.64 -19.77 1.75
C GLU A 546 -56.44 -21.07 1.85
N LEU A 547 -56.80 -21.47 3.07
CA LEU A 547 -57.55 -22.70 3.32
C LEU A 547 -59.00 -22.65 2.80
N PHE A 548 -59.65 -21.48 2.86
CA PHE A 548 -61.09 -21.38 2.61
C PHE A 548 -61.51 -20.53 1.41
N ILE A 549 -60.62 -19.72 0.85
CA ILE A 549 -60.92 -18.80 -0.26
C ILE A 549 -60.13 -19.18 -1.53
N TYR A 550 -58.81 -19.36 -1.43
CA TYR A 550 -57.90 -19.49 -2.58
C TYR A 550 -57.35 -20.91 -2.88
N PRO A 551 -57.87 -21.93 -2.20
CA PRO A 551 -57.21 -23.24 -1.98
C PRO A 551 -55.69 -23.35 -2.23
N THR A 552 -54.89 -22.41 -1.70
CA THR A 552 -53.42 -22.46 -1.71
C THR A 552 -52.90 -23.17 -0.45
N ASN A 553 -51.59 -23.38 -0.34
CA ASN A 553 -50.99 -24.06 0.79
C ASN A 553 -50.40 -23.07 1.80
N ALA A 554 -51.12 -22.81 2.90
CA ALA A 554 -50.73 -21.91 3.99
C ALA A 554 -49.44 -22.23 4.78
N THR A 555 -48.59 -23.11 4.26
CA THR A 555 -47.27 -23.40 4.82
C THR A 555 -46.18 -23.37 3.75
N ASN A 556 -46.52 -22.94 2.54
CA ASN A 556 -45.67 -22.91 1.38
C ASN A 556 -46.04 -21.69 0.51
N PRO A 557 -45.21 -20.64 0.52
CA PRO A 557 -45.58 -19.34 -0.02
C PRO A 557 -45.71 -19.32 -1.55
N ASP A 558 -45.29 -20.37 -2.24
CA ASP A 558 -45.35 -20.53 -3.71
C ASP A 558 -45.87 -21.94 -4.00
N THR A 559 -47.18 -22.06 -4.16
CA THR A 559 -47.90 -23.34 -4.22
C THR A 559 -47.58 -24.16 -5.47
N ASP A 560 -47.27 -23.53 -6.60
CA ASP A 560 -46.97 -24.21 -7.85
C ASP A 560 -45.49 -24.20 -8.28
N GLY A 561 -44.66 -23.42 -7.61
CA GLY A 561 -43.20 -23.45 -7.69
C GLY A 561 -42.64 -22.66 -8.86
N ASP A 562 -43.32 -21.61 -9.31
CA ASP A 562 -42.94 -20.81 -10.49
C ASP A 562 -42.06 -19.59 -10.16
N GLY A 563 -41.91 -19.28 -8.87
CA GLY A 563 -41.12 -18.17 -8.35
C GLY A 563 -41.92 -16.92 -8.00
N LEU A 564 -43.23 -16.91 -8.23
CA LEU A 564 -44.19 -15.92 -7.73
C LEU A 564 -44.89 -16.48 -6.50
N ASN A 565 -45.11 -15.66 -5.47
CA ASN A 565 -45.79 -16.15 -4.26
C ASN A 565 -47.31 -16.03 -4.40
N ASP A 566 -48.07 -16.92 -3.78
CA ASP A 566 -49.52 -17.05 -4.03
C ASP A 566 -50.26 -15.71 -3.77
N GLY A 567 -49.85 -15.00 -2.72
CA GLY A 567 -50.31 -13.66 -2.41
C GLY A 567 -50.09 -12.63 -3.51
N ALA A 568 -48.92 -12.60 -4.17
CA ALA A 568 -48.67 -11.69 -5.28
C ALA A 568 -49.50 -12.06 -6.51
N GLU A 569 -49.61 -13.35 -6.82
CA GLU A 569 -50.42 -13.85 -7.92
C GLU A 569 -51.88 -13.41 -7.79
N ILE A 570 -52.46 -13.61 -6.62
CA ILE A 570 -53.88 -13.34 -6.38
C ILE A 570 -54.17 -11.84 -6.24
N LEU A 571 -53.34 -11.11 -5.49
CA LEU A 571 -53.62 -9.72 -5.12
C LEU A 571 -53.08 -8.70 -6.12
N THR A 572 -52.05 -9.05 -6.88
CA THR A 572 -51.28 -8.10 -7.71
C THR A 572 -51.30 -8.44 -9.19
N TYR A 573 -50.90 -9.66 -9.56
CA TYR A 573 -50.64 -10.04 -10.96
C TYR A 573 -51.83 -10.71 -11.64
N PHE A 574 -52.80 -11.19 -10.86
CA PHE A 574 -54.01 -11.90 -11.32
C PHE A 574 -53.70 -13.17 -12.13
N THR A 575 -52.58 -13.83 -11.80
CA THR A 575 -52.20 -15.16 -12.27
C THR A 575 -52.83 -16.24 -11.39
N ASN A 576 -52.61 -17.51 -11.71
CA ASN A 576 -53.20 -18.63 -11.00
C ASN A 576 -52.17 -19.37 -10.15
N ALA A 577 -52.23 -19.15 -8.84
CA ALA A 577 -51.34 -19.73 -7.80
C ALA A 577 -51.34 -21.25 -7.63
N THR A 578 -51.86 -21.99 -8.60
CA THR A 578 -51.80 -23.45 -8.64
C THR A 578 -51.39 -23.97 -10.02
N ASN A 579 -50.95 -23.08 -10.90
CA ASN A 579 -50.55 -23.33 -12.26
C ASN A 579 -49.41 -22.38 -12.69
N PRO A 580 -48.18 -22.90 -12.84
CA PRO A 580 -46.95 -22.11 -12.93
C PRO A 580 -46.72 -21.39 -14.28
N ASP A 581 -47.71 -21.43 -15.18
CA ASP A 581 -47.71 -20.85 -16.53
C ASP A 581 -49.18 -20.60 -16.91
N THR A 582 -49.69 -19.42 -16.52
CA THR A 582 -51.11 -19.04 -16.56
C THR A 582 -51.66 -18.97 -17.97
N ASP A 583 -50.87 -18.50 -18.94
CA ASP A 583 -51.32 -18.32 -20.32
C ASP A 583 -50.87 -19.41 -21.31
N GLY A 584 -49.94 -20.27 -20.90
CA GLY A 584 -49.53 -21.48 -21.60
C GLY A 584 -48.56 -21.25 -22.75
N ASP A 585 -47.74 -20.20 -22.71
CA ASP A 585 -46.78 -19.87 -23.78
C ASP A 585 -45.39 -20.50 -23.60
N GLY A 586 -45.13 -21.07 -22.42
CA GLY A 586 -43.90 -21.78 -22.09
C GLY A 586 -42.90 -20.97 -21.26
N MET A 587 -43.20 -19.72 -20.91
CA MET A 587 -42.54 -18.96 -19.85
C MET A 587 -43.29 -19.17 -18.52
N LEU A 588 -42.60 -19.00 -17.38
CA LEU A 588 -43.23 -19.13 -16.06
C LEU A 588 -43.74 -17.75 -15.60
N ASP A 589 -44.88 -17.68 -14.90
CA ASP A 589 -45.49 -16.38 -14.54
C ASP A 589 -44.53 -15.55 -13.68
N GLY A 590 -43.87 -16.20 -12.70
CA GLY A 590 -42.84 -15.59 -11.88
C GLY A 590 -41.66 -15.00 -12.67
N TRP A 591 -41.22 -15.67 -13.75
CA TRP A 591 -40.15 -15.14 -14.61
C TRP A 591 -40.64 -13.95 -15.43
N GLU A 592 -41.82 -14.03 -16.02
CA GLU A 592 -42.39 -12.96 -16.83
C GLU A 592 -42.60 -11.68 -16.02
N VAL A 593 -43.18 -11.82 -14.82
CA VAL A 593 -43.43 -10.70 -13.91
C VAL A 593 -42.15 -9.99 -13.52
N VAL A 594 -41.09 -10.74 -13.17
CA VAL A 594 -39.78 -10.18 -12.82
C VAL A 594 -39.17 -9.41 -13.98
N ASN A 595 -39.40 -9.86 -15.20
CA ASN A 595 -38.89 -9.25 -16.43
C ASN A 595 -39.87 -8.25 -17.08
N GLY A 596 -40.97 -7.90 -16.40
CA GLY A 596 -41.92 -6.88 -16.88
C GLY A 596 -42.79 -7.30 -18.07
N LEU A 597 -42.86 -8.61 -18.35
CA LEU A 597 -43.74 -9.23 -19.32
C LEU A 597 -45.12 -9.51 -18.70
N ASN A 598 -46.06 -10.00 -19.52
CA ASN A 598 -47.43 -10.20 -19.10
C ASN A 598 -47.81 -11.69 -19.13
N ALA A 599 -47.66 -12.33 -17.98
CA ALA A 599 -48.03 -13.72 -17.65
C ALA A 599 -49.49 -14.14 -17.90
N THR A 600 -50.32 -13.25 -18.46
CA THR A 600 -51.71 -13.54 -18.84
C THR A 600 -51.95 -13.34 -20.34
N ASN A 601 -50.90 -13.11 -21.13
CA ASN A 601 -50.92 -12.78 -22.55
C ASN A 601 -49.83 -13.48 -23.37
N SER A 602 -50.12 -14.73 -23.73
CA SER A 602 -49.28 -15.66 -24.51
C SER A 602 -48.69 -15.18 -25.86
N SER A 603 -48.97 -13.96 -26.30
CA SER A 603 -48.45 -13.41 -27.56
C SER A 603 -47.11 -12.70 -27.39
N ASP A 604 -46.82 -12.19 -26.19
CA ASP A 604 -45.60 -11.44 -25.94
C ASP A 604 -44.36 -12.35 -25.92
N ALA A 605 -44.47 -13.66 -25.69
CA ALA A 605 -43.38 -14.63 -25.96
C ALA A 605 -42.71 -14.46 -27.34
N SER A 606 -43.46 -14.01 -28.34
CA SER A 606 -42.97 -13.81 -29.72
C SER A 606 -42.56 -12.37 -30.04
N ASP A 607 -42.75 -11.45 -29.10
CA ASP A 607 -42.26 -10.08 -29.19
C ASP A 607 -40.76 -10.02 -28.81
N ASP A 608 -40.12 -8.91 -29.16
CA ASP A 608 -38.70 -8.57 -29.00
C ASP A 608 -38.74 -7.22 -28.27
N LEU A 609 -38.79 -7.29 -26.92
CA LEU A 609 -39.21 -6.18 -26.07
C LEU A 609 -38.22 -5.01 -26.16
N GLU A 610 -36.94 -5.32 -26.03
CA GLU A 610 -35.82 -4.58 -26.60
C GLU A 610 -35.57 -5.06 -28.03
N PRO A 611 -35.42 -4.17 -29.01
CA PRO A 611 -35.20 -4.58 -30.39
C PRO A 611 -33.73 -4.94 -30.65
N ASP A 612 -33.20 -5.94 -29.94
CA ASP A 612 -31.82 -6.44 -30.06
C ASP A 612 -31.73 -7.68 -31.00
N GLY A 613 -32.88 -8.30 -31.29
CA GLY A 613 -33.02 -9.44 -32.19
C GLY A 613 -33.33 -10.77 -31.53
N LEU A 614 -33.43 -10.84 -30.19
CA LEU A 614 -33.94 -12.00 -29.46
C LEU A 614 -35.41 -11.80 -29.06
N THR A 615 -36.24 -12.82 -29.29
CA THR A 615 -37.62 -12.79 -28.76
C THR A 615 -37.60 -13.06 -27.26
N ASN A 616 -38.59 -12.58 -26.51
CA ASN A 616 -38.74 -12.84 -25.07
C ASN A 616 -38.59 -14.32 -24.70
N LEU A 617 -39.20 -15.24 -25.48
CA LEU A 617 -39.05 -16.68 -25.27
C LEU A 617 -37.62 -17.19 -25.55
N ALA A 618 -36.91 -16.60 -26.51
CA ALA A 618 -35.52 -16.94 -26.77
C ALA A 618 -34.64 -16.48 -25.61
N GLU A 619 -34.91 -15.31 -25.04
CA GLU A 619 -34.19 -14.79 -23.87
C GLU A 619 -34.41 -15.66 -22.66
N TYR A 620 -35.68 -16.04 -22.38
CA TYR A 620 -36.01 -17.03 -21.36
C TYR A 620 -35.21 -18.34 -21.52
N ASN A 621 -35.09 -18.85 -22.74
CA ASN A 621 -34.36 -20.09 -23.02
C ASN A 621 -32.83 -19.94 -22.92
N ASN A 622 -32.28 -18.73 -23.13
CA ASN A 622 -30.85 -18.46 -23.00
C ASN A 622 -30.48 -17.90 -21.61
N GLY A 623 -31.46 -17.62 -20.76
CA GLY A 623 -31.25 -17.03 -19.43
C GLY A 623 -30.89 -15.53 -19.47
N THR A 624 -31.12 -14.87 -20.59
CA THR A 624 -30.87 -13.44 -20.77
C THR A 624 -32.08 -12.60 -20.34
N ASN A 625 -31.88 -11.29 -20.17
CA ASN A 625 -32.88 -10.37 -19.65
C ASN A 625 -33.58 -9.61 -20.80
N PRO A 626 -34.89 -9.85 -21.05
CA PRO A 626 -35.70 -9.21 -22.10
C PRO A 626 -36.03 -7.73 -21.88
N THR A 627 -35.25 -7.06 -21.04
CA THR A 627 -35.30 -5.60 -20.91
C THR A 627 -33.92 -4.97 -21.00
N ASN A 628 -32.89 -5.77 -21.21
CA ASN A 628 -31.51 -5.37 -21.23
C ASN A 628 -30.78 -6.06 -22.39
N PRO A 629 -30.47 -5.34 -23.49
CA PRO A 629 -29.84 -5.94 -24.66
C PRO A 629 -28.41 -6.46 -24.44
N ASP A 630 -27.81 -6.23 -23.28
CA ASP A 630 -26.45 -6.63 -22.89
C ASP A 630 -26.54 -7.07 -21.42
N THR A 631 -26.93 -8.33 -21.21
CA THR A 631 -27.41 -8.85 -19.93
C THR A 631 -26.34 -8.81 -18.84
N ASP A 632 -25.09 -9.12 -19.18
CA ASP A 632 -23.96 -9.13 -18.24
C ASP A 632 -23.14 -7.82 -18.22
N GLY A 633 -23.44 -6.89 -19.12
CA GLY A 633 -22.93 -5.53 -19.11
C GLY A 633 -21.48 -5.41 -19.57
N ASP A 634 -21.04 -6.33 -20.40
CA ASP A 634 -19.65 -6.44 -20.85
C ASP A 634 -19.35 -5.61 -22.11
N GLY A 635 -20.40 -5.11 -22.77
CA GLY A 635 -20.36 -4.28 -23.98
C GLY A 635 -20.75 -5.00 -25.27
N LEU A 636 -20.98 -6.31 -25.24
CA LEU A 636 -21.60 -7.10 -26.31
C LEU A 636 -23.09 -7.24 -26.04
N ASN A 637 -23.89 -7.26 -27.10
CA ASN A 637 -25.31 -7.48 -26.93
C ASN A 637 -25.63 -8.98 -26.99
N ASP A 638 -26.63 -9.44 -26.25
CA ASP A 638 -26.96 -10.85 -26.08
C ASP A 638 -27.09 -11.59 -27.42
N SER A 639 -27.74 -10.94 -28.41
CA SER A 639 -27.87 -11.52 -29.74
C SER A 639 -26.53 -11.69 -30.50
N ALA A 640 -25.54 -10.83 -30.28
CA ALA A 640 -24.20 -10.98 -30.85
C ALA A 640 -23.41 -12.11 -30.19
N GLU A 641 -23.52 -12.26 -28.88
CA GLU A 641 -22.85 -13.34 -28.15
C GLU A 641 -23.40 -14.70 -28.55
N VAL A 642 -24.73 -14.83 -28.62
CA VAL A 642 -25.41 -16.07 -29.01
C VAL A 642 -25.15 -16.46 -30.47
N PHE A 643 -25.11 -15.50 -31.41
CA PHE A 643 -25.06 -15.80 -32.84
C PHE A 643 -23.73 -15.49 -33.55
N ILE A 644 -22.85 -14.65 -32.99
CA ILE A 644 -21.64 -14.15 -33.64
C ILE A 644 -20.36 -14.61 -32.93
N TYR A 645 -20.24 -14.40 -31.61
CA TYR A 645 -18.99 -14.60 -30.84
C TYR A 645 -18.92 -15.88 -29.98
N PRO A 646 -19.90 -16.78 -30.13
CA PRO A 646 -20.30 -17.80 -29.12
C PRO A 646 -19.78 -17.63 -27.67
N THR A 647 -19.91 -16.44 -27.09
CA THR A 647 -19.64 -16.17 -25.67
C THR A 647 -20.90 -16.40 -24.82
N ASN A 648 -20.78 -16.37 -23.50
CA ASN A 648 -21.91 -16.56 -22.60
C ASN A 648 -22.50 -15.22 -22.17
N ALA A 649 -23.62 -14.83 -22.79
CA ALA A 649 -24.36 -13.57 -22.54
C ALA A 649 -24.88 -13.32 -21.11
N THR A 650 -24.55 -14.17 -20.15
CA THR A 650 -24.88 -13.99 -18.73
C THR A 650 -23.65 -13.97 -17.84
N ASN A 651 -22.46 -13.98 -18.44
CA ASN A 651 -21.18 -14.05 -17.78
C ASN A 651 -20.19 -13.17 -18.54
N PRO A 652 -19.84 -11.99 -17.99
CA PRO A 652 -19.12 -10.96 -18.73
C PRO A 652 -17.66 -11.34 -19.05
N ASP A 653 -17.17 -12.49 -18.58
CA ASP A 653 -15.80 -13.02 -18.73
C ASP A 653 -15.91 -14.55 -18.93
N THR A 654 -16.07 -14.99 -20.18
CA THR A 654 -16.43 -16.36 -20.55
C THR A 654 -15.35 -17.38 -20.19
N ASP A 655 -14.08 -17.02 -20.28
CA ASP A 655 -12.96 -17.92 -20.00
C ASP A 655 -12.29 -17.72 -18.63
N SER A 656 -12.75 -16.71 -17.89
CA SER A 656 -12.37 -16.40 -16.50
C SER A 656 -10.90 -16.02 -16.34
N ASP A 657 -10.32 -15.34 -17.33
CA ASP A 657 -8.94 -14.84 -17.30
C ASP A 657 -8.81 -13.48 -16.59
N GLY A 658 -9.93 -12.75 -16.44
CA GLY A 658 -10.02 -11.43 -15.81
C GLY A 658 -10.22 -10.26 -16.78
N LEU A 659 -10.33 -10.50 -18.09
CA LEU A 659 -10.84 -9.57 -19.10
C LEU A 659 -12.31 -9.86 -19.37
N THR A 660 -13.06 -8.85 -19.82
CA THR A 660 -14.45 -9.09 -20.25
C THR A 660 -14.50 -9.44 -21.73
N ASP A 661 -15.46 -10.26 -22.17
CA ASP A 661 -15.52 -10.71 -23.57
C ASP A 661 -15.59 -9.51 -24.53
N GLY A 662 -16.37 -8.50 -24.16
CA GLY A 662 -16.43 -7.21 -24.85
C GLY A 662 -15.13 -6.42 -24.83
N ALA A 663 -14.34 -6.45 -23.76
CA ALA A 663 -13.02 -5.80 -23.73
C ALA A 663 -12.04 -6.50 -24.67
N GLU A 664 -12.03 -7.82 -24.66
CA GLU A 664 -11.19 -8.64 -25.52
C GLU A 664 -11.52 -8.41 -27.00
N ILE A 665 -12.79 -8.53 -27.37
CA ILE A 665 -13.22 -8.43 -28.77
C ILE A 665 -13.15 -7.00 -29.29
N LEU A 666 -13.59 -6.00 -28.51
CA LEU A 666 -13.73 -4.62 -28.99
C LEU A 666 -12.46 -3.77 -28.79
N THR A 667 -11.62 -4.12 -27.82
CA THR A 667 -10.48 -3.27 -27.41
C THR A 667 -9.13 -3.93 -27.63
N HIS A 668 -8.95 -5.16 -27.14
CA HIS A 668 -7.62 -5.79 -27.06
C HIS A 668 -7.30 -6.70 -28.25
N GLY A 669 -8.32 -7.21 -28.95
CA GLY A 669 -8.17 -8.15 -30.06
C GLY A 669 -7.77 -9.56 -29.63
N THR A 670 -7.93 -9.89 -28.35
CA THR A 670 -7.73 -11.22 -27.76
C THR A 670 -8.97 -12.10 -27.94
N ASN A 671 -8.87 -13.38 -27.56
CA ASN A 671 -9.92 -14.37 -27.76
C ASN A 671 -10.68 -14.67 -26.48
N ALA A 672 -11.90 -14.13 -26.38
CA ALA A 672 -12.82 -14.26 -25.25
C ALA A 672 -13.31 -15.66 -24.84
N THR A 673 -12.72 -16.71 -25.40
CA THR A 673 -13.00 -18.09 -25.02
C THR A 673 -11.72 -18.87 -24.72
N ASN A 674 -10.58 -18.19 -24.69
CA ASN A 674 -9.26 -18.73 -24.45
C ASN A 674 -8.44 -17.76 -23.58
N PRO A 675 -8.15 -18.13 -22.32
CA PRO A 675 -7.57 -17.19 -21.36
C PRO A 675 -6.11 -16.81 -21.66
N ASP A 676 -5.46 -17.45 -22.63
CA ASP A 676 -4.07 -17.25 -23.05
C ASP A 676 -4.06 -17.27 -24.58
N THR A 677 -4.21 -16.10 -25.21
CA THR A 677 -4.54 -15.97 -26.63
C THR A 677 -3.41 -16.45 -27.55
N ASP A 678 -2.15 -16.29 -27.14
CA ASP A 678 -0.99 -16.68 -27.94
C ASP A 678 -0.27 -17.96 -27.48
N ASP A 679 -0.82 -18.61 -26.45
CA ASP A 679 -0.39 -19.90 -25.89
C ASP A 679 1.05 -19.86 -25.34
N ASP A 680 1.52 -18.71 -24.83
CA ASP A 680 2.86 -18.56 -24.28
C ASP A 680 2.99 -19.02 -22.81
N GLY A 681 1.86 -19.12 -22.09
CA GLY A 681 1.77 -19.52 -20.69
C GLY A 681 1.43 -18.40 -19.69
N LEU A 682 1.27 -17.16 -20.15
CA LEU A 682 0.65 -16.05 -19.43
C LEU A 682 -0.81 -15.90 -19.89
N ASN A 683 -1.67 -15.42 -19.00
CA ASN A 683 -3.04 -15.12 -19.42
C ASN A 683 -3.15 -13.66 -19.88
N ASP A 684 -4.08 -13.38 -20.79
CA ASP A 684 -4.17 -12.09 -21.50
C ASP A 684 -4.29 -10.92 -20.51
N SER A 685 -5.07 -11.10 -19.44
CA SER A 685 -5.21 -10.12 -18.36
C SER A 685 -3.89 -9.80 -17.65
N ALA A 686 -3.05 -10.79 -17.35
CA ALA A 686 -1.77 -10.56 -16.70
C ALA A 686 -0.78 -9.86 -17.64
N GLU A 687 -0.77 -10.22 -18.91
CA GLU A 687 0.07 -9.57 -19.92
C GLU A 687 -0.28 -8.09 -20.05
N LEU A 688 -1.56 -7.74 -20.17
CA LEU A 688 -1.99 -6.36 -20.36
C LEU A 688 -1.81 -5.47 -19.13
N PHE A 689 -1.99 -6.01 -17.92
CA PHE A 689 -2.08 -5.19 -16.70
C PHE A 689 -0.95 -5.39 -15.68
N ILE A 690 -0.26 -6.54 -15.71
CA ILE A 690 0.80 -6.86 -14.75
C ILE A 690 2.16 -6.75 -15.43
N TYR A 691 2.34 -7.46 -16.55
CA TYR A 691 3.63 -7.60 -17.21
C TYR A 691 3.85 -6.59 -18.34
N LEU A 692 2.77 -5.99 -18.84
CA LEU A 692 2.76 -5.01 -19.93
C LEU A 692 3.35 -5.55 -21.24
N THR A 693 3.14 -6.84 -21.49
CA THR A 693 3.51 -7.56 -22.72
C THR A 693 2.34 -7.57 -23.72
N ASN A 694 2.57 -8.09 -24.92
CA ASN A 694 1.56 -8.16 -25.96
C ASN A 694 0.89 -9.54 -25.99
N ALA A 695 -0.32 -9.63 -25.44
CA ALA A 695 -1.17 -10.83 -25.34
C ALA A 695 -1.59 -11.52 -26.65
N THR A 696 -1.00 -11.13 -27.79
CA THR A 696 -1.23 -11.78 -29.09
C THR A 696 0.08 -12.17 -29.76
N ASN A 697 1.20 -12.02 -29.04
CA ASN A 697 2.54 -12.26 -29.51
C ASN A 697 3.41 -12.84 -28.38
N PRO A 698 3.76 -14.14 -28.45
CA PRO A 698 4.33 -14.86 -27.32
C PRO A 698 5.78 -14.47 -26.98
N ASP A 699 6.40 -13.56 -27.73
CA ASP A 699 7.77 -13.04 -27.62
C ASP A 699 7.73 -11.55 -27.97
N THR A 700 7.48 -10.71 -26.97
CA THR A 700 7.10 -9.30 -27.13
C THR A 700 8.23 -8.42 -27.65
N ASP A 701 9.47 -8.64 -27.23
CA ASP A 701 10.62 -7.86 -27.67
C ASP A 701 11.43 -8.50 -28.81
N GLY A 702 11.13 -9.74 -29.15
CA GLY A 702 11.63 -10.44 -30.33
C GLY A 702 13.06 -10.94 -30.19
N ASP A 703 13.52 -11.20 -28.96
CA ASP A 703 14.87 -11.66 -28.67
C ASP A 703 15.04 -13.20 -28.82
N GLY A 704 13.92 -13.92 -28.96
CA GLY A 704 13.85 -15.37 -29.13
C GLY A 704 13.46 -16.15 -27.87
N LEU A 705 13.11 -15.48 -26.77
CA LEU A 705 12.46 -16.07 -25.60
C LEU A 705 10.98 -15.70 -25.57
N ASN A 706 10.16 -16.59 -25.03
CA ASN A 706 8.77 -16.24 -24.80
C ASN A 706 8.64 -15.40 -23.52
N ASP A 707 7.65 -14.51 -23.47
CA ASP A 707 7.44 -13.59 -22.34
C ASP A 707 7.30 -14.36 -21.01
N SER A 708 6.53 -15.45 -21.01
CA SER A 708 6.39 -16.33 -19.83
C SER A 708 7.71 -16.94 -19.37
N VAL A 709 8.61 -17.25 -20.30
CA VAL A 709 9.91 -17.87 -20.03
C VAL A 709 10.83 -16.85 -19.39
N GLU A 710 10.88 -15.64 -19.92
CA GLU A 710 11.64 -14.53 -19.34
C GLU A 710 11.17 -14.22 -17.93
N ILE A 711 9.87 -14.02 -17.75
CA ILE A 711 9.29 -13.57 -16.48
C ILE A 711 9.37 -14.65 -15.39
N LEU A 712 9.07 -15.92 -15.73
CA LEU A 712 8.93 -16.99 -14.75
C LEU A 712 10.19 -17.86 -14.58
N THR A 713 11.07 -17.89 -15.58
CA THR A 713 12.24 -18.78 -15.59
C THR A 713 13.56 -18.01 -15.42
N TYR A 714 13.81 -17.02 -16.27
CA TYR A 714 15.10 -16.32 -16.32
C TYR A 714 15.13 -15.00 -15.54
N PHE A 715 13.95 -14.47 -15.19
CA PHE A 715 13.77 -13.18 -14.52
C PHE A 715 14.35 -11.98 -15.29
N THR A 716 14.41 -12.11 -16.62
CA THR A 716 14.75 -11.05 -17.58
C THR A 716 13.50 -10.23 -17.94
N SER A 717 13.69 -9.15 -18.72
CA SER A 717 12.62 -8.21 -19.07
C SER A 717 12.01 -8.54 -20.43
N ALA A 718 10.80 -9.11 -20.45
CA ALA A 718 10.04 -9.44 -21.67
C ALA A 718 9.60 -8.28 -22.59
N ILE A 719 10.09 -7.07 -22.35
CA ILE A 719 9.84 -5.88 -23.17
C ILE A 719 11.14 -5.18 -23.56
N ASN A 720 12.29 -5.77 -23.21
CA ASN A 720 13.61 -5.22 -23.43
C ASN A 720 14.57 -6.37 -23.76
N PRO A 721 15.00 -6.51 -25.02
CA PRO A 721 15.67 -7.71 -25.50
C PRO A 721 17.10 -7.91 -24.96
N ASP A 722 17.60 -6.99 -24.12
CA ASP A 722 18.95 -6.97 -23.53
C ASP A 722 18.82 -6.36 -22.11
N THR A 723 18.61 -7.23 -21.11
CA THR A 723 18.19 -6.84 -19.76
C THR A 723 19.29 -6.09 -18.99
N ASP A 724 20.55 -6.51 -19.12
CA ASP A 724 21.67 -5.92 -18.41
C ASP A 724 22.43 -4.83 -19.21
N ASN A 725 22.06 -4.63 -20.48
CA ASN A 725 22.55 -3.60 -21.39
C ASN A 725 24.05 -3.72 -21.71
N ASP A 726 24.50 -4.95 -21.93
CA ASP A 726 25.89 -5.25 -22.22
C ASP A 726 26.19 -5.38 -23.74
N GLY A 727 25.13 -5.53 -24.56
CA GLY A 727 25.18 -5.66 -26.02
C GLY A 727 24.80 -7.05 -26.55
N ALA A 728 24.67 -8.07 -25.70
CA ALA A 728 24.08 -9.35 -26.03
C ALA A 728 22.58 -9.32 -25.71
N THR A 729 21.76 -10.05 -26.49
CA THR A 729 20.34 -10.17 -26.16
C THR A 729 20.12 -11.34 -25.21
N ASP A 730 19.16 -11.26 -24.30
CA ASP A 730 18.92 -12.30 -23.27
C ASP A 730 18.73 -13.68 -23.93
N GLY A 731 17.97 -13.70 -25.04
CA GLY A 731 17.76 -14.88 -25.86
C GLY A 731 19.02 -15.42 -26.54
N ASN A 732 19.98 -14.59 -26.95
CA ASN A 732 21.26 -15.05 -27.49
C ASN A 732 22.18 -15.59 -26.39
N GLU A 733 22.20 -14.91 -25.25
CA GLU A 733 22.96 -15.35 -24.08
C GLU A 733 22.52 -16.72 -23.61
N ILE A 734 21.21 -16.93 -23.46
CA ILE A 734 20.64 -18.20 -23.01
C ILE A 734 20.78 -19.28 -24.09
N ASN A 735 20.41 -19.00 -25.35
CA ASN A 735 20.28 -20.04 -26.38
C ASN A 735 21.58 -20.33 -27.13
N VAL A 736 22.55 -19.41 -27.14
CA VAL A 736 23.76 -19.49 -27.98
C VAL A 736 25.04 -19.48 -27.15
N HIS A 737 25.20 -18.50 -26.26
CA HIS A 737 26.48 -18.26 -25.57
C HIS A 737 26.58 -18.91 -24.18
N GLU A 738 25.43 -19.28 -23.61
CA GLU A 738 25.27 -19.79 -22.24
C GLU A 738 25.89 -18.85 -21.17
N THR A 739 25.78 -17.54 -21.36
CA THR A 739 26.13 -16.47 -20.41
C THR A 739 24.94 -16.14 -19.50
N ASP A 740 25.12 -15.30 -18.47
CA ASP A 740 24.06 -14.91 -17.53
C ASP A 740 23.42 -13.57 -17.96
N PRO A 741 22.17 -13.55 -18.46
CA PRO A 741 21.53 -12.34 -19.03
C PRO A 741 21.15 -11.26 -18.01
N LEU A 742 21.60 -11.43 -16.76
CA LEU A 742 21.46 -10.44 -15.69
C LEU A 742 22.82 -9.90 -15.22
N ASP A 743 23.90 -10.30 -15.88
CA ASP A 743 25.28 -10.00 -15.52
C ASP A 743 26.12 -9.61 -16.73
N PHE A 744 26.36 -8.30 -16.86
CA PHE A 744 27.00 -7.67 -18.01
C PHE A 744 28.46 -8.11 -18.31
N ASP A 745 29.05 -8.98 -17.48
CA ASP A 745 30.43 -9.51 -17.51
C ASP A 745 30.42 -10.87 -16.78
N THR A 746 30.04 -11.94 -17.49
CA THR A 746 29.75 -13.27 -16.90
C THR A 746 30.97 -13.90 -16.21
N ASP A 747 32.19 -13.56 -16.61
CA ASP A 747 33.41 -14.17 -16.08
C ASP A 747 34.28 -13.25 -15.20
N ASP A 748 33.78 -12.05 -14.89
CA ASP A 748 34.35 -11.04 -14.00
C ASP A 748 35.75 -10.56 -14.43
N ASP A 749 36.02 -10.47 -15.73
CA ASP A 749 37.35 -10.16 -16.26
C ASP A 749 37.55 -8.71 -16.71
N GLY A 750 36.46 -7.95 -16.74
CA GLY A 750 36.40 -6.53 -17.07
C GLY A 750 35.99 -6.24 -18.51
N MET A 751 35.79 -7.25 -19.35
CA MET A 751 35.15 -7.17 -20.67
C MET A 751 33.65 -7.50 -20.53
N ARG A 752 32.81 -6.99 -21.43
CA ARG A 752 31.36 -7.28 -21.40
C ARG A 752 31.05 -8.41 -22.35
N ASP A 753 30.08 -9.26 -22.02
CA ASP A 753 29.78 -10.44 -22.83
C ASP A 753 29.39 -10.04 -24.26
N GLY A 754 28.54 -9.03 -24.42
CA GLY A 754 28.16 -8.47 -25.71
C GLY A 754 29.35 -7.99 -26.55
N TRP A 755 30.34 -7.33 -25.92
CA TRP A 755 31.56 -6.88 -26.61
C TRP A 755 32.42 -8.08 -27.02
N GLU A 756 32.63 -9.04 -26.12
CA GLU A 756 33.39 -10.24 -26.41
C GLU A 756 32.78 -11.06 -27.55
N ILE A 757 31.45 -11.19 -27.58
CA ILE A 757 30.72 -11.86 -28.65
C ILE A 757 30.96 -11.18 -30.00
N ASP A 758 30.84 -9.85 -30.07
CA ASP A 758 31.07 -9.08 -31.29
C ASP A 758 32.50 -9.28 -31.84
N TYR A 759 33.49 -9.42 -30.96
CA TYR A 759 34.89 -9.68 -31.31
C TYR A 759 35.29 -11.17 -31.23
N SER A 760 34.34 -12.10 -31.18
CA SER A 760 34.62 -13.54 -31.16
C SER A 760 35.60 -14.00 -30.05
N LEU A 761 35.63 -13.27 -28.93
CA LEU A 761 36.27 -13.64 -27.67
C LEU A 761 35.34 -14.58 -26.88
N ASN A 762 35.77 -15.02 -25.70
CA ASN A 762 35.06 -16.03 -24.92
C ASN A 762 34.55 -15.45 -23.59
N PRO A 763 33.25 -15.05 -23.52
CA PRO A 763 32.63 -14.39 -22.36
C PRO A 763 32.44 -15.27 -21.12
N LYS A 764 33.12 -16.43 -21.10
CA LYS A 764 33.06 -17.41 -20.00
C LYS A 764 34.47 -17.82 -19.56
N TRP A 765 35.49 -17.18 -20.11
CA TRP A 765 36.87 -17.44 -19.79
C TRP A 765 37.71 -16.17 -19.65
N ALA A 766 37.76 -15.69 -18.40
CA ALA A 766 38.54 -14.56 -17.88
C ALA A 766 40.06 -14.51 -18.15
N GLY A 767 40.60 -15.44 -18.94
CA GLY A 767 42.00 -15.49 -19.33
C GLY A 767 42.26 -14.97 -20.74
N ASP A 768 41.23 -14.63 -21.51
CA ASP A 768 41.40 -14.01 -22.82
C ASP A 768 41.56 -12.48 -22.75
N ASN A 769 41.13 -11.79 -21.69
CA ASN A 769 41.48 -10.38 -21.45
C ASN A 769 42.98 -10.05 -21.57
N VAL A 770 43.86 -10.97 -21.17
CA VAL A 770 45.32 -10.83 -21.20
C VAL A 770 45.97 -11.40 -22.45
N LEU A 771 45.18 -11.93 -23.40
CA LEU A 771 45.69 -12.34 -24.70
C LEU A 771 45.85 -11.12 -25.60
N ASP A 772 46.83 -11.22 -26.48
CA ASP A 772 47.11 -10.30 -27.58
C ASP A 772 46.77 -11.08 -28.85
N THR A 773 45.56 -10.85 -29.36
CA THR A 773 44.90 -11.78 -30.29
C THR A 773 45.37 -11.57 -31.73
N ASP A 774 45.69 -10.34 -32.12
CA ASP A 774 46.22 -9.97 -33.44
C ASP A 774 47.75 -9.76 -33.48
N MET A 775 48.42 -9.81 -32.32
CA MET A 775 49.87 -9.72 -32.16
C MET A 775 50.47 -8.34 -32.45
N ASP A 776 49.72 -7.28 -32.21
CA ASP A 776 50.17 -5.89 -32.37
C ASP A 776 50.90 -5.34 -31.13
N GLY A 777 50.77 -6.02 -29.98
CA GLY A 777 51.37 -5.66 -28.70
C GLY A 777 50.40 -5.14 -27.63
N LEU A 778 49.10 -5.06 -27.92
CA LEU A 778 48.03 -4.76 -26.97
C LEU A 778 47.34 -6.04 -26.52
N THR A 779 46.86 -6.06 -25.28
CA THR A 779 45.99 -7.15 -24.81
C THR A 779 44.54 -6.77 -25.05
N ASN A 780 43.65 -7.74 -25.26
CA ASN A 780 42.21 -7.51 -25.51
C ASN A 780 41.57 -6.47 -24.55
N ILE A 781 41.91 -6.51 -23.25
CA ILE A 781 41.39 -5.53 -22.27
C ILE A 781 41.93 -4.11 -22.45
N LEU A 782 43.18 -3.96 -22.92
CA LEU A 782 43.75 -2.65 -23.22
C LEU A 782 43.07 -2.07 -24.46
N GLU A 783 42.74 -2.91 -25.44
CA GLU A 783 42.06 -2.49 -26.65
C GLU A 783 40.64 -2.01 -26.35
N LEU A 784 39.90 -2.72 -25.49
CA LEU A 784 38.61 -2.24 -24.96
C LEU A 784 38.73 -0.85 -24.33
N TYR A 785 39.80 -0.57 -23.56
CA TYR A 785 39.99 0.73 -22.92
C TYR A 785 40.44 1.84 -23.87
N LEU A 786 41.12 1.49 -24.96
CA LEU A 786 41.61 2.43 -25.97
C LEU A 786 40.58 2.67 -27.09
N GLY A 787 39.59 1.78 -27.23
CA GLY A 787 38.61 1.83 -28.31
C GLY A 787 39.13 1.24 -29.63
N THR A 788 40.19 0.43 -29.56
CA THR A 788 40.75 -0.34 -30.68
C THR A 788 40.13 -1.74 -30.75
N PHE A 789 40.48 -2.52 -31.77
CA PHE A 789 39.82 -3.79 -32.09
C PHE A 789 40.73 -5.01 -31.86
N PRO A 790 40.36 -5.96 -30.97
CA PRO A 790 41.19 -7.12 -30.61
C PRO A 790 41.48 -8.14 -31.71
N ASN A 791 40.96 -7.93 -32.91
CA ASN A 791 41.27 -8.80 -34.05
C ASN A 791 41.82 -8.01 -35.24
N ASP A 792 42.17 -6.74 -35.05
CA ASP A 792 42.63 -5.85 -36.10
C ASP A 792 43.82 -5.02 -35.61
N SER A 793 45.01 -5.41 -36.06
CA SER A 793 46.27 -4.85 -35.59
C SER A 793 46.50 -3.38 -35.98
N ASP A 794 45.58 -2.75 -36.69
CA ASP A 794 45.62 -1.39 -37.25
C ASP A 794 44.16 -0.90 -37.36
N SER A 795 43.61 -0.45 -36.23
CA SER A 795 42.18 -0.20 -36.03
C SER A 795 41.65 0.96 -36.89
N ASP A 796 42.51 1.89 -37.26
CA ASP A 796 42.13 3.06 -38.06
C ASP A 796 42.55 2.96 -39.55
N ALA A 797 43.31 1.91 -39.89
CA ALA A 797 43.75 1.55 -41.23
C ALA A 797 44.70 2.58 -41.86
N ASP A 798 45.56 3.20 -41.07
CA ASP A 798 46.58 4.16 -41.53
C ASP A 798 47.96 3.54 -41.84
N LEU A 799 48.07 2.22 -41.65
CA LEU A 799 49.23 1.36 -41.88
C LEU A 799 50.25 1.31 -40.72
N ILE A 800 49.93 1.90 -39.57
CA ILE A 800 50.71 1.77 -38.33
C ILE A 800 49.93 0.90 -37.33
N PRO A 801 50.56 -0.07 -36.63
CA PRO A 801 49.83 -0.87 -35.65
C PRO A 801 49.49 -0.15 -34.35
N ASP A 802 48.32 -0.41 -33.77
CA ASP A 802 47.82 0.26 -32.56
C ASP A 802 48.81 0.15 -31.38
N GLY A 803 49.37 -1.04 -31.18
CA GLY A 803 50.39 -1.29 -30.17
C GLY A 803 51.70 -0.54 -30.42
N TRP A 804 52.06 -0.27 -31.67
CA TRP A 804 53.22 0.58 -31.99
C TRP A 804 52.90 2.06 -31.73
N GLU A 805 51.72 2.53 -32.14
CA GLU A 805 51.27 3.89 -31.92
C GLU A 805 51.24 4.25 -30.44
N LEU A 806 50.62 3.41 -29.60
CA LEU A 806 50.57 3.64 -28.16
C LEU A 806 51.97 3.71 -27.53
N ASN A 807 52.90 2.86 -27.98
CA ASN A 807 54.28 2.85 -27.48
C ASN A 807 55.07 4.09 -27.89
N ASN A 808 54.70 4.73 -29.00
CA ASN A 808 55.31 5.95 -29.52
C ASN A 808 54.44 7.22 -29.32
N ALA A 809 53.43 7.14 -28.44
CA ALA A 809 52.54 8.24 -28.08
C ALA A 809 51.71 8.86 -29.22
N LEU A 810 51.41 8.05 -30.24
CA LEU A 810 50.41 8.32 -31.29
C LEU A 810 49.02 7.84 -30.84
N ASP A 811 47.98 8.18 -31.58
CA ASP A 811 46.57 7.91 -31.25
C ASP A 811 45.99 6.81 -32.15
N PRO A 812 45.86 5.55 -31.66
CA PRO A 812 45.49 4.36 -32.45
C PRO A 812 44.14 4.35 -33.17
N ILE A 813 43.38 5.44 -33.08
CA ILE A 813 42.07 5.59 -33.71
C ILE A 813 42.02 6.84 -34.61
N ASN A 814 43.14 7.50 -34.84
CA ASN A 814 43.27 8.76 -35.55
C ASN A 814 44.12 8.66 -36.84
N THR A 815 43.46 8.24 -37.91
CA THR A 815 44.00 8.08 -39.28
C THR A 815 44.88 9.19 -39.89
N SER A 816 44.90 10.37 -39.27
CA SER A 816 45.63 11.52 -39.76
C SER A 816 47.03 11.64 -39.16
N ASP A 817 47.30 11.07 -37.98
CA ASP A 817 48.59 11.25 -37.32
C ASP A 817 49.71 10.43 -37.98
N ALA A 818 49.45 9.32 -38.69
CA ALA A 818 50.44 8.69 -39.57
C ALA A 818 51.07 9.65 -40.60
N GLN A 819 50.36 10.72 -40.97
CA GLN A 819 50.82 11.73 -41.94
C GLN A 819 51.38 12.98 -41.28
N ASP A 820 51.32 13.08 -39.94
CA ASP A 820 51.94 14.15 -39.19
C ASP A 820 53.45 13.88 -39.04
N ASP A 821 54.20 14.95 -38.81
CA ASP A 821 55.65 15.01 -38.58
C ASP A 821 55.81 15.61 -37.18
N PHE A 822 55.94 14.74 -36.18
CA PHE A 822 55.78 15.13 -34.77
C PHE A 822 57.00 15.86 -34.21
N ASP A 823 58.20 15.47 -34.63
CA ASP A 823 59.47 16.04 -34.19
C ASP A 823 59.98 17.17 -35.11
N GLY A 824 59.42 17.31 -36.32
CA GLY A 824 59.71 18.36 -37.27
C GLY A 824 60.94 18.12 -38.15
N ASP A 825 61.39 16.87 -38.29
CA ASP A 825 62.56 16.50 -39.09
C ASP A 825 62.24 16.30 -40.60
N ASN A 826 60.95 16.32 -40.95
CA ASN A 826 60.35 16.07 -42.27
C ASN A 826 60.22 14.60 -42.70
N LEU A 827 60.40 13.63 -41.81
CA LEU A 827 59.78 12.31 -41.90
C LEU A 827 58.38 12.39 -41.31
N ILE A 828 57.43 11.68 -41.93
CA ILE A 828 56.11 11.48 -41.31
C ILE A 828 56.14 10.23 -40.43
N ASN A 829 55.29 10.15 -39.42
CA ASN A 829 55.24 9.04 -38.47
C ASN A 829 55.18 7.65 -39.15
N LEU A 830 54.46 7.52 -40.28
CA LEU A 830 54.43 6.28 -41.06
C LEU A 830 55.78 5.93 -41.72
N GLU A 831 56.52 6.94 -42.21
CA GLU A 831 57.86 6.72 -42.74
C GLU A 831 58.81 6.28 -41.63
N GLU A 832 58.67 6.84 -40.44
CA GLU A 832 59.47 6.50 -39.27
C GLU A 832 59.20 5.08 -38.77
N TYR A 833 57.93 4.67 -38.67
CA TYR A 833 57.55 3.28 -38.41
C TYR A 833 58.23 2.30 -39.38
N ASN A 834 58.25 2.65 -40.67
CA ASN A 834 58.88 1.82 -41.71
C ASN A 834 60.42 1.79 -41.63
N LEU A 835 61.04 2.83 -41.08
CA LEU A 835 62.49 2.95 -40.89
C LEU A 835 62.96 2.42 -39.53
N GLY A 836 62.06 2.32 -38.55
CA GLY A 836 62.35 1.96 -37.17
C GLY A 836 62.91 3.10 -36.32
N THR A 837 62.68 4.35 -36.75
CA THR A 837 63.05 5.59 -36.04
C THR A 837 61.98 5.98 -35.01
N ASP A 838 62.31 6.86 -34.05
CA ASP A 838 61.38 7.34 -33.02
C ASP A 838 60.66 8.61 -33.51
N PRO A 839 59.32 8.58 -33.71
CA PRO A 839 58.56 9.74 -34.21
C PRO A 839 58.52 10.96 -33.30
N ASN A 840 59.14 10.87 -32.12
CA ASN A 840 59.28 11.98 -31.20
C ASN A 840 60.72 12.50 -31.11
N ASP A 841 61.65 12.00 -31.95
CA ASP A 841 63.08 12.30 -31.87
C ASP A 841 63.73 12.44 -33.25
N ALA A 842 63.99 13.70 -33.64
CA ALA A 842 64.52 14.07 -34.96
C ALA A 842 65.92 13.54 -35.30
N ASP A 843 66.56 12.82 -34.37
CA ASP A 843 67.90 12.22 -34.43
C ASP A 843 67.89 10.97 -33.54
N THR A 844 67.30 9.89 -34.07
CA THR A 844 66.99 8.66 -33.30
C THR A 844 68.23 8.03 -32.66
N ASP A 845 69.41 8.18 -33.28
CA ASP A 845 70.64 7.55 -32.82
C ASP A 845 71.64 8.47 -32.07
N ASP A 846 71.22 9.72 -31.81
CA ASP A 846 71.92 10.76 -31.06
C ASP A 846 73.29 11.15 -31.66
N ASP A 847 73.45 11.10 -32.98
CA ASP A 847 74.72 11.40 -33.66
C ASP A 847 74.87 12.82 -34.18
N LEU A 848 73.80 13.62 -34.06
CA LEU A 848 73.62 15.01 -34.49
C LEU A 848 73.30 15.20 -35.99
N LEU A 849 73.11 14.12 -36.75
CA LEU A 849 72.47 14.15 -38.07
C LEU A 849 70.96 13.86 -37.89
N PRO A 850 70.07 14.61 -38.57
CA PRO A 850 68.65 14.28 -38.50
C PRO A 850 68.27 13.04 -39.30
N ASP A 851 67.31 12.26 -38.84
CA ASP A 851 66.91 10.99 -39.45
C ASP A 851 66.53 11.17 -40.94
N LYS A 852 65.74 12.20 -41.26
CA LYS A 852 65.39 12.54 -42.65
C LYS A 852 66.61 12.81 -43.53
N TRP A 853 67.61 13.50 -42.96
CA TRP A 853 68.83 13.84 -43.68
C TRP A 853 69.65 12.60 -43.99
N GLU A 854 69.76 11.68 -43.05
CA GLU A 854 70.46 10.42 -43.26
C GLU A 854 69.78 9.55 -44.31
N VAL A 855 68.44 9.44 -44.25
CA VAL A 855 67.64 8.73 -45.24
C VAL A 855 67.85 9.29 -46.65
N ASP A 856 67.82 10.62 -46.81
CA ASP A 856 68.05 11.28 -48.11
C ASP A 856 69.47 11.06 -48.65
N ASN A 857 70.43 10.84 -47.76
CA ASN A 857 71.84 10.66 -48.06
C ASN A 857 72.31 9.19 -48.03
N SER A 858 71.36 8.25 -47.92
CA SER A 858 71.64 6.80 -47.87
C SER A 858 72.54 6.37 -46.70
N LEU A 859 72.49 7.13 -45.60
CA LEU A 859 73.03 6.80 -44.30
C LEU A 859 71.93 6.13 -43.46
N SER A 860 72.30 5.59 -42.29
CA SER A 860 71.39 4.79 -41.49
C SER A 860 71.02 5.54 -40.21
N PRO A 861 69.76 6.00 -40.06
CA PRO A 861 69.27 6.77 -38.88
C PRO A 861 69.18 5.98 -37.57
N LEU A 862 69.85 4.82 -37.51
CA LEU A 862 69.90 3.89 -36.39
C LEU A 862 71.36 3.49 -36.07
N ASN A 863 72.33 4.14 -36.71
CA ASN A 863 73.74 3.82 -36.67
C ASN A 863 74.63 5.08 -36.59
N ASN A 864 74.74 5.62 -35.37
CA ASN A 864 75.58 6.77 -35.01
C ASN A 864 77.08 6.77 -35.37
N MET A 865 77.59 5.71 -35.99
CA MET A 865 78.97 5.62 -36.42
C MET A 865 79.19 6.19 -37.81
N ASP A 866 78.15 6.38 -38.63
CA ASP A 866 78.30 6.86 -39.99
C ASP A 866 78.48 8.39 -40.10
N ALA A 867 77.97 9.19 -39.13
CA ALA A 867 78.33 10.61 -38.97
C ALA A 867 79.84 10.89 -38.91
N PHE A 868 80.63 9.96 -38.38
CA PHE A 868 82.07 10.14 -38.14
C PHE A 868 82.96 9.60 -39.26
N ILE A 869 82.37 9.15 -40.36
CA ILE A 869 83.10 8.65 -41.53
C ILE A 869 83.50 9.86 -42.40
N ASP A 870 84.69 9.80 -42.97
CA ASP A 870 85.18 10.71 -44.01
C ASP A 870 85.04 9.95 -45.33
N ILE A 871 83.94 10.20 -46.06
CA ILE A 871 83.48 9.33 -47.16
C ILE A 871 84.27 9.60 -48.45
N ASP A 872 84.58 10.85 -48.73
CA ASP A 872 85.30 11.30 -49.92
C ASP A 872 86.83 11.46 -49.72
N ALA A 873 87.29 11.31 -48.46
CA ALA A 873 88.68 11.38 -48.02
C ALA A 873 89.32 12.77 -48.15
N ASP A 874 88.54 13.83 -47.97
CA ASP A 874 88.97 15.22 -48.01
C ASP A 874 89.49 15.75 -46.66
N GLY A 875 89.23 15.00 -45.57
CA GLY A 875 89.64 15.30 -44.21
C GLY A 875 88.52 15.85 -43.29
N LEU A 876 87.30 16.00 -43.78
CA LEU A 876 86.09 16.29 -43.02
C LEU A 876 85.29 14.99 -42.78
N THR A 877 84.66 14.87 -41.62
CA THR A 877 83.68 13.81 -41.37
C THR A 877 82.31 14.22 -41.88
N THR A 878 81.44 13.30 -42.24
CA THR A 878 80.08 13.55 -42.73
C THR A 878 79.29 14.56 -41.88
N ILE A 879 79.38 14.51 -40.55
CA ILE A 879 78.77 15.52 -39.65
C ILE A 879 79.38 16.93 -39.80
N GLN A 880 80.69 17.03 -40.00
CA GLN A 880 81.35 18.32 -40.22
C GLN A 880 80.87 18.93 -41.54
N GLU A 881 80.72 18.10 -42.56
CA GLU A 881 80.24 18.50 -43.89
C GLU A 881 78.78 18.93 -43.85
N TYR A 882 77.92 18.21 -43.12
CA TYR A 882 76.55 18.61 -42.83
C TYR A 882 76.48 20.04 -42.23
N PHE A 883 77.31 20.34 -41.23
CA PHE A 883 77.35 21.68 -40.61
C PHE A 883 77.97 22.75 -41.51
N LEU A 884 78.84 22.38 -42.43
CA LEU A 884 79.48 23.27 -43.39
C LEU A 884 78.67 23.44 -44.68
N GLN A 885 77.65 22.60 -44.90
CA GLN A 885 76.85 22.50 -46.12
C GLN A 885 77.66 22.11 -47.37
N THR A 886 78.75 21.38 -47.18
CA THR A 886 79.56 20.77 -48.25
C THR A 886 78.99 19.39 -48.63
N ASP A 887 79.28 18.91 -49.84
CA ASP A 887 78.82 17.61 -50.34
C ASP A 887 79.79 16.51 -49.89
N PHE A 888 79.37 15.72 -48.90
CA PHE A 888 80.16 14.61 -48.32
C PHE A 888 80.51 13.46 -49.28
N LEU A 889 80.05 13.54 -50.54
CA LEU A 889 80.44 12.65 -51.62
C LEU A 889 81.41 13.30 -52.62
N ASP A 890 81.67 14.59 -52.51
CA ASP A 890 82.48 15.38 -53.42
C ASP A 890 83.63 16.09 -52.70
N TYR A 891 84.83 15.60 -52.96
CA TYR A 891 86.09 16.11 -52.43
C TYR A 891 86.34 17.62 -52.64
N ASP A 892 85.58 18.31 -53.51
CA ASP A 892 85.71 19.74 -53.88
C ASP A 892 84.32 20.31 -54.26
N SER A 893 83.55 20.76 -53.27
CA SER A 893 82.14 21.13 -53.42
C SER A 893 81.90 22.30 -54.38
N ASP A 894 82.81 23.27 -54.44
CA ASP A 894 82.68 24.46 -55.29
C ASP A 894 83.46 24.38 -56.61
N ASN A 895 84.18 23.29 -56.81
CA ASN A 895 84.93 22.92 -58.01
C ASN A 895 86.04 23.92 -58.38
N ASP A 896 86.69 24.54 -57.39
CA ASP A 896 87.79 25.48 -57.60
C ASP A 896 89.18 24.83 -57.61
N GLY A 897 89.25 23.55 -57.25
CA GLY A 897 90.43 22.70 -57.26
C GLY A 897 91.12 22.54 -55.90
N HIS A 898 90.55 23.06 -54.82
CA HIS A 898 90.91 22.78 -53.43
C HIS A 898 89.88 21.87 -52.78
N SER A 899 90.29 21.09 -51.76
CA SER A 899 89.35 20.22 -51.07
C SER A 899 88.69 20.93 -49.91
N ASP A 900 87.43 20.62 -49.63
CA ASP A 900 86.66 21.34 -48.61
C ASP A 900 87.38 21.31 -47.24
N GLY A 901 87.98 20.16 -46.89
CA GLY A 901 88.82 19.99 -45.70
C GLY A 901 90.11 20.81 -45.68
N ASP A 902 90.77 21.01 -46.82
CA ASP A 902 91.95 21.88 -46.93
C ASP A 902 91.55 23.36 -46.75
N GLU A 903 90.38 23.73 -47.24
CA GLU A 903 89.82 25.09 -47.14
C GLU A 903 89.38 25.43 -45.71
N VAL A 904 88.65 24.52 -45.06
CA VAL A 904 88.27 24.64 -43.65
C VAL A 904 89.52 24.72 -42.76
N ALA A 905 90.56 23.92 -43.04
CA ALA A 905 91.84 23.97 -42.32
C ALA A 905 92.61 25.29 -42.56
N ALA A 906 92.48 25.90 -43.73
CA ALA A 906 93.04 27.20 -44.07
C ALA A 906 92.18 28.39 -43.57
N GLY A 907 90.94 28.13 -43.15
CA GLY A 907 89.97 29.13 -42.71
C GLY A 907 89.29 29.90 -43.84
N THR A 908 89.23 29.31 -45.04
CA THR A 908 88.53 29.82 -46.22
C THR A 908 87.17 29.11 -46.39
N ASN A 909 86.28 29.63 -47.25
CA ASN A 909 84.89 29.13 -47.37
C ASN A 909 84.77 28.05 -48.47
N PRO A 910 84.52 26.77 -48.12
CA PRO A 910 84.50 25.64 -49.06
C PRO A 910 83.30 25.60 -50.03
N LEU A 911 82.51 26.67 -50.08
CA LEU A 911 81.33 26.83 -50.95
C LEU A 911 81.41 28.08 -51.84
N ASP A 912 82.54 28.79 -51.80
CA ASP A 912 82.77 29.97 -52.63
C ASP A 912 84.08 29.82 -53.40
N ALA A 913 83.96 29.42 -54.66
CA ALA A 913 85.06 29.17 -55.60
C ALA A 913 85.99 30.39 -55.87
N ASN A 914 85.78 31.51 -55.17
CA ASN A 914 86.63 32.70 -55.18
C ASN A 914 87.38 32.92 -53.86
N ASP A 915 87.18 32.09 -52.85
CA ASP A 915 87.74 32.17 -51.50
C ASP A 915 88.55 30.90 -51.18
N PHE A 916 89.71 30.75 -51.81
CA PHE A 916 90.59 29.58 -51.69
C PHE A 916 91.89 29.81 -50.91
N PRO A 917 92.53 28.74 -50.40
CA PRO A 917 93.80 28.78 -49.69
C PRO A 917 94.92 29.41 -50.53
N SER A 918 95.49 30.52 -50.04
CA SER A 918 96.67 31.13 -50.67
C SER A 918 97.94 30.32 -50.40
N PRO A 919 98.85 30.14 -51.39
CA PRO A 919 99.99 29.23 -51.27
C PRO A 919 100.99 29.65 -50.19
N PRO A 920 101.47 28.72 -49.33
CA PRO A 920 102.37 29.04 -48.24
C PRO A 920 103.79 29.42 -48.71
N THR A 921 104.37 30.41 -48.02
CA THR A 921 105.73 30.91 -48.24
C THR A 921 106.76 30.13 -47.40
N SER A 922 107.69 29.44 -48.08
CA SER A 922 109.06 29.01 -47.70
C SER A 922 109.38 28.43 -46.28
N GLU A 923 109.64 27.11 -46.25
CA GLU A 923 110.73 26.30 -45.61
C GLU A 923 111.66 26.87 -44.48
N PRO A 924 112.42 26.03 -43.70
CA PRO A 924 112.20 24.65 -43.19
C PRO A 924 112.78 24.37 -41.75
N GLU A 925 112.70 23.10 -41.31
CA GLU A 925 113.50 22.35 -40.28
C GLU A 925 113.32 22.68 -38.77
N GLU A 926 112.72 21.80 -37.94
CA GLU A 926 113.17 20.50 -37.37
C GLU A 926 113.92 20.57 -36.01
N LEU A 927 113.29 19.92 -35.02
CA LEU A 927 113.85 18.96 -34.05
C LEU A 927 114.54 19.39 -32.72
N SER A 928 113.87 19.03 -31.62
CA SER A 928 114.34 18.20 -30.46
C SER A 928 113.86 18.78 -29.11
N LEU A 929 112.94 18.14 -28.40
CA LEU A 929 113.03 16.90 -27.60
C LEU A 929 113.95 17.01 -26.36
N ALA A 930 113.33 17.23 -25.19
CA ALA A 930 113.61 16.61 -23.88
C ALA A 930 112.99 17.50 -22.77
N ILE A 931 111.81 17.15 -22.26
CA ILE A 931 111.55 16.22 -21.14
C ILE A 931 111.74 16.87 -19.75
N SER A 932 110.65 16.71 -18.98
CA SER A 932 110.55 16.52 -17.52
C SER A 932 110.45 17.72 -16.57
N LEU A 933 109.19 17.88 -16.10
CA LEU A 933 108.75 17.94 -14.70
C LEU A 933 109.20 19.16 -13.88
N LEU A 934 108.24 19.96 -13.40
CA LEU A 934 107.54 19.66 -12.15
C LEU A 934 106.83 20.93 -11.58
N ILE A 935 105.49 20.85 -11.54
CA ILE A 935 104.59 21.28 -10.46
C ILE A 935 104.24 22.76 -10.24
N ALA A 936 102.91 22.89 -10.06
CA ALA A 936 102.13 23.88 -9.32
C ALA A 936 101.74 25.17 -10.04
N GLY A 937 100.58 25.10 -10.68
CA GLY A 937 99.63 26.20 -10.50
C GLY A 937 98.60 26.44 -11.59
N ILE A 938 97.99 25.42 -12.21
CA ILE A 938 96.60 25.47 -12.67
C ILE A 938 96.06 24.05 -12.63
N ALA A 939 94.96 23.83 -11.91
CA ALA A 939 94.16 22.63 -12.00
C ALA A 939 92.85 22.98 -12.73
N LEU A 940 92.62 22.28 -13.84
CA LEU A 940 91.35 21.69 -14.30
C LEU A 940 90.22 22.60 -14.84
N ALA A 941 90.02 22.53 -16.17
CA ALA A 941 88.74 22.47 -16.89
C ALA A 941 89.07 21.76 -18.24
N ALA A 942 88.32 20.82 -18.79
CA ALA A 942 87.19 20.02 -18.33
C ALA A 942 87.26 18.72 -19.15
N ALA A 943 87.09 17.57 -18.50
CA ALA A 943 87.03 16.27 -19.15
C ALA A 943 86.08 15.37 -18.34
N ILE A 944 85.10 14.80 -19.04
CA ILE A 944 84.49 13.48 -18.83
C ILE A 944 83.64 13.30 -17.55
N VAL A 945 82.74 12.31 -17.64
CA VAL A 945 82.03 11.56 -16.58
C VAL A 945 80.62 12.15 -16.37
N VAL A 946 79.57 11.50 -16.88
CA VAL A 946 78.90 10.32 -16.30
C VAL A 946 78.42 10.57 -14.86
N GLN A 947 77.17 10.20 -14.64
CA GLN A 947 76.53 9.94 -13.35
C GLN A 947 76.42 11.09 -12.34
N GLY A 948 75.16 11.34 -11.99
CA GLY A 948 74.74 11.17 -10.61
C GLY A 948 75.33 12.17 -9.62
N PHE A 949 74.45 13.05 -9.18
CA PHE A 949 74.38 13.49 -7.78
C PHE A 949 75.46 14.48 -7.29
N LEU A 950 75.00 15.34 -6.36
CA LEU A 950 75.73 16.08 -5.31
C LEU A 950 76.17 17.51 -5.69
N ARG A 951 75.99 18.55 -4.83
CA ARG A 951 75.99 18.55 -3.35
C ARG A 951 75.52 19.91 -2.78
N ARG A 952 74.76 19.85 -1.66
CA ARG A 952 74.96 20.50 -0.33
C ARG A 952 75.53 21.95 -0.27
N SER A 953 75.15 22.85 0.65
CA SER A 953 74.19 22.92 1.77
C SER A 953 74.46 24.24 2.53
N ARG A 954 73.40 25.06 2.80
CA ARG A 954 73.11 25.99 3.95
C ARG A 954 74.23 26.94 4.51
N PRO A 955 73.94 28.02 5.29
CA PRO A 955 72.69 28.74 5.64
C PRO A 955 72.75 30.32 5.69
N ALA A 956 71.57 30.95 5.93
CA ALA A 956 71.25 32.05 6.91
C ALA A 956 71.07 33.56 6.53
N ALA A 957 69.86 34.07 6.91
CA ALA A 957 69.43 35.36 7.55
C ALA A 957 69.32 36.69 6.73
N ALA A 958 68.14 37.35 6.50
CA ALA A 958 67.16 38.14 7.33
C ALA A 958 67.52 39.66 7.49
N PRO A 959 66.66 40.68 7.89
CA PRO A 959 65.19 40.86 8.16
C PRO A 959 64.59 42.19 7.51
N PRO A 960 63.53 42.97 7.99
CA PRO A 960 62.48 42.88 9.06
C PRO A 960 60.99 43.37 8.74
N LYS A 961 60.00 42.90 9.57
CA LYS A 961 58.70 43.42 10.20
C LYS A 961 57.88 44.65 9.67
N PRO A 962 56.59 44.95 10.13
CA PRO A 962 55.69 44.37 11.18
C PRO A 962 54.18 44.12 10.77
N SER A 963 53.32 43.36 11.48
CA SER A 963 52.42 43.78 12.61
C SER A 963 51.49 42.60 13.07
N LYS A 964 51.49 42.23 14.38
CA LYS A 964 50.40 42.24 15.43
C LYS A 964 49.28 41.17 15.28
N GLU A 965 48.72 40.43 16.26
CA GLU A 965 48.71 40.17 17.74
C GLU A 965 47.92 38.81 17.92
N LEU A 966 48.32 37.78 18.70
CA LEU A 966 47.88 37.36 20.08
C LEU A 966 46.39 37.62 20.51
N PRO A 967 45.80 36.94 21.54
CA PRO A 967 45.51 35.49 21.78
C PRO A 967 44.12 35.29 22.51
N ALA A 968 43.94 34.17 23.25
CA ALA A 968 43.01 33.90 24.38
C ALA A 968 41.75 33.07 24.08
N VAL A 969 41.52 31.88 24.64
CA VAL A 969 41.23 31.49 26.05
C VAL A 969 39.76 31.74 26.46
N GLN A 970 39.16 30.67 27.01
CA GLN A 970 38.07 30.59 28.02
C GLN A 970 36.61 30.38 27.60
N LYS A 971 36.08 29.24 28.11
CA LYS A 971 34.86 29.06 28.91
C LYS A 971 33.61 29.81 28.45
N LYS A 972 32.60 29.04 28.00
CA LYS A 972 31.43 28.68 28.81
C LYS A 972 30.70 27.52 28.18
#